data_AF-A0A6S7IQB1-F1
#
_entry.id   AF-A0A6S7IQB1-F1
#
_cell.length_a   1.000
_cell.length_b   1.000
_cell.length_c   1.000
_cell.angle_alpha   90.00
_cell.angle_beta   90.00
_cell.angle_gamma   90.00
#
_symmetry.space_group_name_H-M   'P 1'
#
loop_
_entity.id
_entity.type
_entity.pdbx_description
1 polymer ?
#
loop_
_entity_poly.entity_id
_entity_poly.type
_entity_poly.pdbx_seq_one_letter_code
_entity_poly.pdbx_strand_id
1 'polypeptide(L)'
;MKQIDTGITSKVWAVDNNGETFSLGSDQKWKKMNFRLTHVSAGGSGVWGVDTNNNVFRRVGGGNWKRIPGLKLKQIDSGPQGIVLGVTKSNQVYCRSGNKWKIINRRLKYISCGSTLGSTGCWGISPGNRVYYREEVTRKNCAGTSWVTIDGRMKQIEVGGNGDVYAVDSDGKLYVREGVSSSNLYGSGWKFLRGASSVTTGWSGQYLLDNGIVYRLSGDEGLLRTSEGDLLPLDTSCKASACIQACFLAGDMRANDQQGLTAFHTLFMREHNRIAKILRNLNRHWDGEKIFQETRKIIGAIIQKIVYVDYLPILLGPGALPRYSGHLDNVNPGIINAFTLAYRLGHSMIRSKFDLLNPNFDPIAPAVNLRFLFFNSSNINTYGIEPLLFGLAGNVSEKVDTHLTTEITEHLFERGNSHGENLAALNIQRTRDHGLPGYNEYRKLCKLGDAKTFEDTSSEIQDRENRRILKELYNNDPGLVELWVAGIAETPLPGAVVGPTLRCVVGEQFKRARDGDRYFYENEGIFTPRQVQEIRKTSLSRLYCDNLKDIVSIQRNAFKSSIKQPRPSCGEIAGLSLCAWKECLTGEPHFNPNTRKCVCRCSEKTKDCPNKWTDASGYSALPFSIYSERGRGYKPSRFVDLNGDGLLDFVYHILTPKKSFKGAYLNDPTLKKFVHKPEFDPPVALATEKSSDLGVRFVDLNGDEKADLVYGRLTNKDERVKGAYINTGSGWKLSPEYIPPRLIVSDDDGDLGVRFVELNGDGMVDFVFYRYISEKNQPKGAFINTGNGWKAAPQFTPPYPIASDYDHDNDYDYDYDYEDQSVRFVDLNGDGRMDIVYRQWISSDRVEKGAYINDGHTWVWSPQFIPPIHTDNKGAKFVDLNADGKVDLVYHTRISSKKSRKGAYMNNGYRWIWKSQYTPPFPIADEKNGDYGARFADVNGDGLPDMVWNRPGDKGGAINTGCEWKLDDAFSPPYSIASSKGKDLGARFVDLDGDGAVDMIRSLEQKNKSKKKGAKLACVSAGNGNVGV
;
A
#
# COMPACT_ATOMS: atom_id res chain seq x y z
N MET A 1 9.88 -28.05 5.56
CA MET A 1 11.10 -27.53 6.23
C MET A 1 10.80 -27.26 7.70
N LYS A 2 11.81 -27.28 8.57
CA LYS A 2 11.70 -27.03 10.03
C LYS A 2 12.21 -25.65 10.42
N GLN A 3 13.31 -25.22 9.81
CA GLN A 3 13.93 -23.93 10.04
C GLN A 3 14.55 -23.43 8.73
N ILE A 4 14.49 -22.12 8.51
CA ILE A 4 15.06 -21.45 7.35
C ILE A 4 15.90 -20.27 7.82
N ASP A 5 16.94 -19.93 7.07
CA ASP A 5 17.68 -18.70 7.25
C ASP A 5 18.31 -18.22 5.93
N THR A 6 18.30 -16.91 5.68
CA THR A 6 19.02 -16.30 4.56
C THR A 6 20.08 -15.29 5.00
N GLY A 7 19.90 -14.67 6.17
CA GLY A 7 20.63 -13.51 6.69
C GLY A 7 21.26 -12.60 5.63
N ILE A 8 22.49 -12.13 5.87
CA ILE A 8 23.21 -11.21 4.97
C ILE A 8 23.94 -11.99 3.86
N THR A 9 23.22 -12.87 3.16
CA THR A 9 23.73 -13.58 1.98
C THR A 9 22.70 -13.62 0.85
N SER A 10 23.15 -13.96 -0.37
CA SER A 10 22.29 -14.16 -1.54
C SER A 10 21.66 -15.55 -1.62
N LYS A 11 21.84 -16.41 -0.61
CA LYS A 11 21.34 -17.80 -0.60
C LYS A 11 20.49 -18.09 0.62
N VAL A 12 19.37 -18.76 0.40
CA VAL A 12 18.52 -19.27 1.48
C VAL A 12 18.99 -20.67 1.88
N TRP A 13 19.11 -20.90 3.18
CA TRP A 13 19.44 -22.17 3.80
C TRP A 13 18.25 -22.69 4.59
N ALA A 14 18.13 -24.01 4.68
CA ALA A 14 17.07 -24.64 5.44
C ALA A 14 17.53 -25.93 6.09
N VAL A 15 16.83 -26.31 7.14
CA VAL A 15 16.90 -27.62 7.78
C VAL A 15 15.50 -28.22 7.77
N ASP A 16 15.35 -29.49 7.42
CA ASP A 16 14.09 -30.21 7.50
C ASP A 16 13.82 -30.84 8.88
N ASN A 17 12.73 -31.58 9.02
CA ASN A 17 12.36 -32.24 10.28
C ASN A 17 13.33 -33.38 10.66
N ASN A 18 14.07 -33.93 9.70
CA ASN A 18 15.06 -35.01 9.89
C ASN A 18 16.47 -34.46 10.18
N GLY A 19 16.63 -33.14 10.19
CA GLY A 19 17.91 -32.46 10.36
C GLY A 19 18.75 -32.37 9.09
N GLU A 20 18.24 -32.76 7.93
CA GLU A 20 18.96 -32.63 6.65
C GLU A 20 19.03 -31.15 6.24
N THR A 21 20.21 -30.73 5.78
CA THR A 21 20.45 -29.35 5.36
C THR A 21 20.26 -29.15 3.85
N PHE A 22 19.67 -28.02 3.49
CA PHE A 22 19.38 -27.63 2.11
C PHE A 22 19.81 -26.19 1.84
N SER A 23 20.12 -25.89 0.58
CA SER A 23 20.30 -24.52 0.08
C SER A 23 19.45 -24.29 -1.16
N LEU A 24 18.79 -23.15 -1.26
CA LEU A 24 17.99 -22.77 -2.42
C LEU A 24 18.91 -22.32 -3.57
N GLY A 25 18.76 -22.94 -4.73
CA GLY A 25 19.45 -22.58 -5.97
C GLY A 25 18.86 -21.34 -6.64
N SER A 26 19.61 -20.75 -7.58
CA SER A 26 19.13 -19.62 -8.40
C SER A 26 17.95 -20.00 -9.30
N ASP A 27 17.78 -21.28 -9.58
CA ASP A 27 16.66 -21.90 -10.28
C ASP A 27 15.41 -22.10 -9.40
N GLN A 28 15.43 -21.59 -8.16
CA GLN A 28 14.38 -21.77 -7.15
C GLN A 28 14.17 -23.24 -6.72
N LYS A 29 15.17 -24.10 -6.91
CA LYS A 29 15.12 -25.50 -6.46
C LYS A 29 16.00 -25.74 -5.23
N TRP A 30 15.51 -26.55 -4.31
CA TRP A 30 16.27 -26.93 -3.12
C TRP A 30 17.34 -27.96 -3.46
N LYS A 31 18.60 -27.64 -3.13
CA LYS A 31 19.73 -28.56 -3.22
C LYS A 31 20.08 -29.11 -1.84
N LYS A 32 20.10 -30.44 -1.71
CA LYS A 32 20.52 -31.11 -0.48
C LYS A 32 22.04 -31.00 -0.27
N MET A 33 22.45 -30.76 0.98
CA MET A 33 23.84 -30.46 1.34
C MET A 33 24.56 -31.60 2.07
N ASN A 34 23.88 -32.73 2.29
CA ASN A 34 24.41 -33.97 2.91
C ASN A 34 25.16 -33.74 4.22
N PHE A 35 24.61 -32.88 5.08
CA PHE A 35 25.10 -32.65 6.43
C PHE A 35 23.90 -32.44 7.36
N ARG A 36 24.00 -32.93 8.60
CA ARG A 36 22.88 -32.88 9.55
C ARG A 36 23.08 -31.80 10.60
N LEU A 37 22.11 -30.89 10.69
CA LEU A 37 22.08 -29.78 11.65
C LEU A 37 20.68 -29.70 12.27
N THR A 38 20.55 -29.07 13.43
CA THR A 38 19.26 -28.70 14.03
C THR A 38 18.92 -27.23 13.85
N HIS A 39 19.92 -26.41 13.52
CA HIS A 39 19.77 -25.00 13.20
C HIS A 39 20.92 -24.58 12.28
N VAL A 40 20.61 -23.86 11.20
CA VAL A 40 21.57 -23.30 10.25
C VAL A 40 21.37 -21.80 10.18
N SER A 41 22.46 -21.03 10.11
CA SER A 41 22.42 -19.61 9.85
C SER A 41 23.47 -19.18 8.83
N ALA A 42 23.09 -18.25 7.95
CA ALA A 42 23.92 -17.73 6.88
C ALA A 42 23.92 -16.20 6.90
N GLY A 43 25.11 -15.59 6.99
CA GLY A 43 25.25 -14.15 6.80
C GLY A 43 26.67 -13.72 6.51
N GLY A 44 27.01 -12.47 6.84
CA GLY A 44 28.29 -11.86 6.48
C GLY A 44 29.51 -12.58 7.07
N SER A 45 29.32 -13.34 8.15
CA SER A 45 30.36 -14.18 8.79
C SER A 45 30.51 -15.60 8.21
N GLY A 46 29.75 -15.94 7.17
CA GLY A 46 29.73 -17.23 6.51
C GLY A 46 28.48 -18.05 6.86
N VAL A 47 28.53 -19.37 6.62
CA VAL A 47 27.44 -20.29 6.98
C VAL A 47 27.86 -21.09 8.20
N TRP A 48 27.02 -21.06 9.22
CA TRP A 48 27.23 -21.69 10.51
C TRP A 48 26.03 -22.57 10.86
N GLY A 49 26.22 -23.50 11.78
CA GLY A 49 25.11 -24.28 12.30
C GLY A 49 25.50 -25.11 13.51
N VAL A 50 24.49 -25.72 14.12
CA VAL A 50 24.65 -26.61 15.26
C VAL A 50 24.00 -27.95 15.00
N ASP A 51 24.61 -29.04 15.48
CA ASP A 51 24.05 -30.39 15.37
C ASP A 51 23.14 -30.75 16.55
N THR A 52 22.59 -31.96 16.52
CA THR A 52 21.74 -32.52 17.59
C THR A 52 22.45 -32.63 18.94
N ASN A 53 23.78 -32.70 18.96
CA ASN A 53 24.62 -32.71 20.16
C ASN A 53 25.01 -31.30 20.64
N ASN A 54 24.45 -30.25 20.01
CA ASN A 54 24.76 -28.84 20.21
C ASN A 54 26.21 -28.47 19.85
N ASN A 55 26.92 -29.27 19.06
CA ASN A 55 28.25 -28.93 18.58
C ASN A 55 28.14 -27.85 17.49
N VAL A 56 29.04 -26.87 17.53
CA VAL A 56 29.08 -25.77 16.55
C VAL A 56 29.91 -26.17 15.34
N PHE A 57 29.40 -25.88 14.15
CA PHE A 57 30.08 -26.08 12.86
C PHE A 57 30.09 -24.79 12.05
N ARG A 58 31.17 -24.63 11.27
CA ARG A 58 31.30 -23.58 10.24
C ARG A 58 31.56 -24.22 8.90
N ARG A 59 30.85 -23.77 7.87
CA ARG A 59 31.12 -24.17 6.49
C ARG A 59 32.40 -23.51 5.99
N VAL A 60 33.29 -24.29 5.39
CA VAL A 60 34.58 -23.86 4.84
C VAL A 60 34.65 -24.09 3.32
N GLY A 61 35.67 -23.55 2.66
CA GLY A 61 35.90 -23.71 1.22
C GLY A 61 35.87 -25.17 0.77
N GLY A 62 35.44 -25.41 -0.47
CA GLY A 62 35.25 -26.77 -1.01
C GLY A 62 33.96 -27.47 -0.57
N GLY A 63 33.10 -26.80 0.23
CA GLY A 63 31.80 -27.33 0.62
C GLY A 63 31.79 -28.23 1.85
N ASN A 64 32.88 -28.24 2.63
CA ASN A 64 33.02 -29.03 3.84
C ASN A 64 32.54 -28.26 5.10
N TRP A 65 32.20 -28.99 6.16
CA TRP A 65 31.87 -28.45 7.48
C TRP A 65 33.01 -28.73 8.46
N LYS A 66 33.47 -27.69 9.15
CA LYS A 66 34.51 -27.78 10.18
C LYS A 66 33.89 -27.58 11.57
N ARG A 67 34.12 -28.53 12.47
CA ARG A 67 33.70 -28.42 13.88
C ARG A 67 34.51 -27.34 14.58
N ILE A 68 33.84 -26.52 15.38
CA ILE A 68 34.42 -25.46 16.19
C ILE A 68 34.37 -25.90 17.66
N PRO A 69 35.52 -26.30 18.25
CA PRO A 69 35.54 -26.82 19.62
C PRO A 69 35.32 -25.72 20.67
N GLY A 70 34.92 -26.14 21.87
CA GLY A 70 34.94 -25.31 23.09
C GLY A 70 33.60 -24.72 23.56
N LEU A 71 32.55 -24.68 22.73
CA LEU A 71 31.23 -24.22 23.17
C LEU A 71 30.12 -25.06 22.53
N LYS A 72 29.07 -25.34 23.31
CA LYS A 72 27.86 -26.03 22.83
C LYS A 72 26.68 -25.08 22.77
N LEU A 73 26.08 -24.94 21.59
CA LEU A 73 25.01 -23.98 21.30
C LEU A 73 23.78 -24.70 20.76
N LYS A 74 22.58 -24.24 21.16
CA LYS A 74 21.30 -24.74 20.62
C LYS A 74 20.78 -23.91 19.44
N GLN A 75 21.19 -22.65 19.36
CA GLN A 75 20.89 -21.71 18.27
C GLN A 75 22.12 -20.83 18.06
N ILE A 76 22.39 -20.52 16.79
CA ILE A 76 23.53 -19.73 16.34
C ILE A 76 23.06 -18.80 15.25
N ASP A 77 23.55 -17.57 15.27
CA ASP A 77 23.31 -16.57 14.26
C ASP A 77 24.64 -16.10 13.66
N SER A 78 24.64 -16.00 12.33
CA SER A 78 25.75 -15.49 11.54
C SER A 78 25.42 -14.09 11.02
N GLY A 79 25.50 -13.09 11.89
CA GLY A 79 25.28 -11.69 11.51
C GLY A 79 26.34 -11.08 10.57
N PRO A 80 26.54 -9.74 10.62
CA PRO A 80 27.51 -9.03 9.78
C PRO A 80 28.94 -9.57 9.87
N GLN A 81 29.80 -9.16 8.92
CA GLN A 81 31.16 -9.68 8.80
C GLN A 81 31.95 -9.61 10.13
N GLY A 82 32.31 -10.78 10.66
CA GLY A 82 33.08 -10.93 11.90
C GLY A 82 32.23 -11.05 13.18
N ILE A 83 30.90 -10.99 13.06
CA ILE A 83 29.93 -11.13 14.14
C ILE A 83 29.24 -12.49 14.03
N VAL A 84 29.43 -13.33 15.06
CA VAL A 84 28.75 -14.63 15.22
C VAL A 84 28.31 -14.73 16.67
N LEU A 85 27.03 -14.97 16.91
CA LEU A 85 26.47 -15.10 18.24
C LEU A 85 25.71 -16.40 18.36
N GLY A 86 25.47 -16.84 19.58
CA GLY A 86 24.54 -17.93 19.80
C GLY A 86 24.23 -18.12 21.27
N VAL A 87 23.27 -19.01 21.50
CA VAL A 87 22.73 -19.29 22.82
C VAL A 87 22.92 -20.76 23.19
N THR A 88 23.28 -21.01 24.44
CA THR A 88 23.42 -22.36 24.98
C THR A 88 22.06 -22.96 25.36
N LYS A 89 22.02 -24.25 25.69
CA LYS A 89 20.83 -24.91 26.23
C LYS A 89 20.31 -24.25 27.52
N SER A 90 21.20 -23.66 28.33
CA SER A 90 20.85 -22.90 29.55
C SER A 90 20.45 -21.44 29.30
N ASN A 91 20.25 -21.05 28.04
CA ASN A 91 19.92 -19.70 27.57
C ASN A 91 21.04 -18.68 27.77
N GLN A 92 22.29 -19.09 28.01
CA GLN A 92 23.41 -18.16 28.12
C GLN A 92 23.85 -17.70 26.73
N VAL A 93 23.99 -16.39 26.54
CA VAL A 93 24.39 -15.77 25.27
C VAL A 93 25.91 -15.68 25.20
N TYR A 94 26.46 -16.01 24.03
CA TYR A 94 27.88 -15.82 23.70
C TYR A 94 28.04 -15.13 22.36
N CYS A 95 29.06 -14.29 22.23
CA CYS A 95 29.56 -13.80 20.94
C CYS A 95 30.96 -14.34 20.67
N ARG A 96 31.30 -14.49 19.39
CA ARG A 96 32.61 -14.93 18.95
C ARG A 96 33.50 -13.73 18.67
N SER A 97 34.65 -13.66 19.34
CA SER A 97 35.68 -12.64 19.15
C SER A 97 36.97 -13.34 18.70
N GLY A 98 37.23 -13.33 17.39
CA GLY A 98 38.30 -14.12 16.78
C GLY A 98 38.07 -15.63 16.97
N ASN A 99 38.99 -16.30 17.67
CA ASN A 99 38.91 -17.73 17.97
C ASN A 99 38.32 -18.07 19.34
N LYS A 100 37.94 -17.06 20.14
CA LYS A 100 37.40 -17.23 21.50
C LYS A 100 35.92 -16.84 21.57
N TRP A 101 35.21 -17.44 22.51
CA TRP A 101 33.84 -17.07 22.85
C TRP A 101 33.83 -16.15 24.07
N LYS A 102 33.09 -15.06 24.01
CA LYS A 102 32.87 -14.12 25.11
C LYS A 102 31.44 -14.23 25.58
N ILE A 103 31.24 -14.23 26.90
CA ILE A 103 29.92 -14.24 27.52
C ILE A 103 29.27 -12.86 27.37
N ILE A 104 27.98 -12.82 27.05
CA ILE A 104 27.17 -11.61 27.11
C ILE A 104 26.20 -11.75 28.28
N ASN A 105 26.18 -10.77 29.17
CA ASN A 105 25.35 -10.79 30.38
C ASN A 105 23.86 -10.60 30.03
N ARG A 106 23.20 -11.69 29.64
CA ARG A 106 21.74 -11.85 29.55
C ARG A 106 21.41 -13.32 29.31
N ARG A 107 20.23 -13.75 29.77
CA ARG A 107 19.67 -15.05 29.37
C ARG A 107 18.65 -14.88 28.25
N LEU A 108 18.95 -15.43 27.08
CA LEU A 108 18.09 -15.39 25.89
C LEU A 108 17.92 -16.79 25.30
N LYS A 109 16.73 -17.08 24.78
CA LYS A 109 16.43 -18.33 24.06
C LYS A 109 16.69 -18.23 22.56
N TYR A 110 16.78 -17.02 22.02
CA TYR A 110 17.01 -16.72 20.61
C TYR A 110 17.78 -15.40 20.46
N ILE A 111 18.69 -15.30 19.49
CA ILE A 111 19.42 -14.07 19.15
C ILE A 111 19.64 -14.00 17.63
N SER A 112 19.49 -12.81 17.04
CA SER A 112 19.73 -12.55 15.61
C SER A 112 20.33 -11.15 15.45
N CYS A 113 21.29 -11.01 14.54
CA CYS A 113 22.04 -9.77 14.32
C CYS A 113 22.07 -9.40 12.85
N GLY A 114 21.68 -8.17 12.55
CA GLY A 114 21.70 -7.62 11.21
C GLY A 114 22.54 -6.36 11.10
N SER A 115 22.42 -5.69 9.97
CA SER A 115 23.08 -4.42 9.69
C SER A 115 22.02 -3.35 9.47
N THR A 116 22.05 -2.28 10.25
CA THR A 116 21.14 -1.12 10.14
C THR A 116 21.96 0.08 9.70
N LEU A 117 21.85 0.47 8.42
CA LEU A 117 22.42 1.72 7.87
C LEU A 117 23.90 1.97 8.26
N GLY A 118 24.74 0.93 8.22
CA GLY A 118 26.17 1.01 8.54
C GLY A 118 26.55 0.66 9.99
N SER A 119 25.59 0.36 10.85
CA SER A 119 25.79 -0.11 12.24
C SER A 119 25.28 -1.54 12.44
N THR A 120 25.81 -2.30 13.40
CA THR A 120 25.31 -3.66 13.72
C THR A 120 24.27 -3.59 14.82
N GLY A 121 23.05 -4.03 14.52
CA GLY A 121 21.95 -4.14 15.48
C GLY A 121 21.64 -5.60 15.82
N CYS A 122 21.73 -5.97 17.09
CA CYS A 122 21.46 -7.33 17.55
C CYS A 122 20.21 -7.38 18.42
N TRP A 123 19.32 -8.32 18.09
CA TRP A 123 18.04 -8.50 18.74
C TRP A 123 17.96 -9.86 19.42
N GLY A 124 17.29 -9.92 20.55
CA GLY A 124 17.28 -11.08 21.42
C GLY A 124 15.92 -11.33 22.06
N ILE A 125 15.58 -12.60 22.24
CA ILE A 125 14.33 -13.02 22.89
C ILE A 125 14.64 -13.77 24.16
N SER A 126 14.06 -13.34 25.27
CA SER A 126 14.18 -14.04 26.56
C SER A 126 13.33 -15.32 26.61
N PRO A 127 13.59 -16.24 27.56
CA PRO A 127 12.73 -17.40 27.80
C PRO A 127 11.24 -17.04 28.01
N GLY A 128 10.94 -15.87 28.58
CA GLY A 128 9.58 -15.35 28.78
C GLY A 128 9.04 -14.50 27.62
N ASN A 129 9.56 -14.69 26.40
CA ASN A 129 9.16 -14.01 25.15
C ASN A 129 9.40 -12.50 25.07
N ARG A 130 10.02 -11.86 26.07
CA ARG A 130 10.34 -10.43 25.98
C ARG A 130 11.46 -10.17 24.96
N VAL A 131 11.33 -9.08 24.22
CA VAL A 131 12.25 -8.65 23.17
C VAL A 131 13.29 -7.66 23.72
N TYR A 132 14.54 -7.81 23.27
CA TYR A 132 15.66 -6.97 23.67
C TYR A 132 16.50 -6.57 22.46
N TYR A 133 17.00 -5.34 22.48
CA TYR A 133 17.96 -4.82 21.53
C TYR A 133 19.32 -4.61 22.23
N ARG A 134 20.43 -4.90 21.55
CA ARG A 134 21.79 -4.73 22.06
C ARG A 134 22.48 -3.58 21.36
N GLU A 135 22.98 -2.63 22.15
CA GLU A 135 23.67 -1.44 21.65
C GLU A 135 25.18 -1.68 21.44
N GLU A 136 25.76 -0.88 20.53
CA GLU A 136 27.19 -0.80 20.24
C GLU A 136 27.88 -2.14 19.91
N VAL A 137 27.15 -3.05 19.29
CA VAL A 137 27.75 -4.26 18.73
C VAL A 137 28.62 -3.84 17.54
N THR A 138 29.90 -4.19 17.57
CA THR A 138 30.83 -3.92 16.47
C THR A 138 31.79 -5.08 16.28
N ARG A 139 32.49 -5.15 15.14
CA ARG A 139 33.49 -6.20 14.90
C ARG A 139 34.59 -6.25 15.98
N LYS A 140 34.92 -5.11 16.58
CA LYS A 140 35.88 -5.01 17.70
C LYS A 140 35.23 -5.37 19.04
N ASN A 141 33.98 -4.98 19.24
CA ASN A 141 33.19 -5.29 20.44
C ASN A 141 31.93 -6.12 20.11
N CYS A 142 32.10 -7.43 19.91
CA CYS A 142 30.95 -8.31 19.61
C CYS A 142 29.94 -8.42 20.77
N ALA A 143 30.33 -8.04 21.98
CA ALA A 143 29.49 -8.15 23.16
C ALA A 143 28.52 -6.98 23.30
N GLY A 144 28.73 -5.88 22.58
CA GLY A 144 28.00 -4.61 22.77
C GLY A 144 28.15 -4.04 24.18
N THR A 145 27.34 -3.05 24.54
CA THR A 145 27.41 -2.35 25.83
C THR A 145 26.19 -2.60 26.70
N SER A 146 25.00 -2.24 26.23
CA SER A 146 23.74 -2.26 27.00
C SER A 146 22.63 -3.04 26.29
N TRP A 147 21.66 -3.52 27.07
CA TRP A 147 20.43 -4.12 26.56
C TRP A 147 19.27 -3.14 26.77
N VAL A 148 18.59 -2.80 25.69
CA VAL A 148 17.34 -2.03 25.70
C VAL A 148 16.18 -3.00 25.63
N THR A 149 15.13 -2.77 26.41
CA THR A 149 13.90 -3.58 26.36
C THR A 149 13.00 -3.00 25.28
N ILE A 150 12.51 -3.85 24.38
CA ILE A 150 11.59 -3.46 23.33
C ILE A 150 10.21 -4.02 23.65
N ASP A 151 9.18 -3.25 23.32
CA ASP A 151 7.77 -3.64 23.41
C ASP A 151 7.47 -4.91 22.60
N GLY A 152 6.40 -5.61 22.97
CA GLY A 152 5.98 -6.86 22.32
C GLY A 152 6.52 -8.14 22.96
N ARG A 153 5.92 -9.27 22.58
CA ARG A 153 6.28 -10.62 23.04
C ARG A 153 6.42 -11.57 21.88
N MET A 154 7.65 -11.98 21.59
CA MET A 154 7.98 -12.76 20.40
C MET A 154 8.55 -14.14 20.78
N LYS A 155 8.32 -15.16 19.94
CA LYS A 155 8.98 -16.47 20.06
C LYS A 155 10.26 -16.54 19.22
N GLN A 156 10.29 -15.84 18.09
CA GLN A 156 11.42 -15.74 17.17
C GLN A 156 11.57 -14.29 16.66
N ILE A 157 12.81 -13.85 16.41
CA ILE A 157 13.11 -12.54 15.79
C ILE A 157 14.26 -12.72 14.80
N GLU A 158 14.17 -12.07 13.65
CA GLU A 158 15.20 -12.07 12.61
C GLU A 158 15.47 -10.66 12.10
N VAL A 159 16.74 -10.38 11.83
CA VAL A 159 17.22 -9.05 11.48
C VAL A 159 18.01 -9.11 10.16
N GLY A 160 17.58 -8.33 9.19
CA GLY A 160 18.16 -8.32 7.85
C GLY A 160 19.41 -7.45 7.73
N GLY A 161 20.06 -7.52 6.57
CA GLY A 161 21.23 -6.68 6.25
C GLY A 161 20.93 -5.19 6.01
N ASN A 162 19.65 -4.79 6.00
CA ASN A 162 19.20 -3.42 5.76
C ASN A 162 18.54 -2.79 7.01
N GLY A 163 18.48 -3.50 8.13
CA GLY A 163 17.85 -3.05 9.37
C GLY A 163 16.41 -3.51 9.52
N ASP A 164 15.84 -4.19 8.51
CA ASP A 164 14.53 -4.81 8.57
C ASP A 164 14.47 -5.82 9.74
N VAL A 165 13.52 -5.67 10.65
CA VAL A 165 13.31 -6.58 11.78
C VAL A 165 11.95 -7.25 11.63
N TYR A 166 11.94 -8.58 11.58
CA TYR A 166 10.72 -9.39 11.55
C TYR A 166 10.69 -10.30 12.76
N ALA A 167 9.50 -10.50 13.33
CA ALA A 167 9.34 -11.36 14.47
C ALA A 167 8.05 -12.17 14.38
N VAL A 168 8.07 -13.37 14.97
CA VAL A 168 6.87 -14.21 15.10
C VAL A 168 6.58 -14.36 16.57
N ASP A 169 5.32 -14.20 16.95
CA ASP A 169 4.86 -14.40 18.32
C ASP A 169 4.56 -15.88 18.65
N SER A 170 4.06 -16.14 19.86
CA SER A 170 3.76 -17.52 20.29
C SER A 170 2.56 -18.13 19.56
N ASP A 171 1.63 -17.29 19.11
CA ASP A 171 0.40 -17.68 18.41
C ASP A 171 0.64 -17.90 16.91
N GLY A 172 1.83 -17.57 16.40
CA GLY A 172 2.18 -17.73 15.00
C GLY A 172 1.79 -16.53 14.15
N LYS A 173 1.61 -15.36 14.73
CA LYS A 173 1.44 -14.10 14.02
C LYS A 173 2.82 -13.50 13.69
N LEU A 174 3.00 -13.13 12.43
CA LEU A 174 4.18 -12.47 11.89
C LEU A 174 4.02 -10.95 11.98
N TYR A 175 5.07 -10.30 12.47
CA TYR A 175 5.17 -8.86 12.60
C TYR A 175 6.42 -8.32 11.92
N VAL A 176 6.34 -7.08 11.45
CA VAL A 176 7.49 -6.26 11.06
C VAL A 176 7.64 -5.09 12.02
N ARG A 177 8.88 -4.72 12.36
CA ARG A 177 9.16 -3.52 13.16
C ARG A 177 9.20 -2.30 12.24
N GLU A 178 8.34 -1.33 12.50
CA GLU A 178 8.30 -0.07 11.75
C GLU A 178 9.22 0.99 12.38
N GLY A 179 9.58 2.01 11.59
CA GLY A 179 10.33 3.18 12.06
C GLY A 179 11.82 2.93 12.37
N VAL A 180 12.37 1.77 12.02
CA VAL A 180 13.79 1.47 12.21
C VAL A 180 14.61 2.33 11.22
N SER A 181 15.49 3.19 11.73
CA SER A 181 16.31 4.11 10.94
C SER A 181 17.65 4.37 11.63
N SER A 182 18.52 5.18 11.01
CA SER A 182 19.80 5.59 11.60
C SER A 182 19.62 6.51 12.81
N SER A 183 18.48 7.22 12.89
CA SER A 183 18.11 8.06 14.03
C SER A 183 17.27 7.33 15.08
N ASN A 184 16.63 6.21 14.71
CA ASN A 184 15.87 5.35 15.62
C ASN A 184 16.20 3.86 15.38
N LEU A 185 17.25 3.37 16.05
CA LEU A 185 17.81 2.03 15.80
C LEU A 185 16.89 0.87 16.21
N TYR A 186 15.85 1.12 17.02
CA TYR A 186 14.93 0.11 17.52
C TYR A 186 13.49 0.26 17.01
N GLY A 187 13.22 1.27 16.19
CA GLY A 187 11.91 1.48 15.57
C GLY A 187 10.82 1.98 16.51
N SER A 188 9.65 2.27 15.96
CA SER A 188 8.51 2.90 16.65
C SER A 188 7.45 1.91 17.13
N GLY A 189 7.28 0.77 16.46
CA GLY A 189 6.22 -0.17 16.81
C GLY A 189 6.22 -1.44 15.96
N TRP A 190 5.36 -2.39 16.31
CA TRP A 190 5.15 -3.63 15.56
C TRP A 190 3.89 -3.53 14.69
N LYS A 191 4.03 -3.84 13.40
CA LYS A 191 2.90 -3.99 12.47
C LYS A 191 2.66 -5.46 12.20
N PHE A 192 1.44 -5.93 12.44
CA PHE A 192 1.02 -7.28 12.06
C PHE A 192 0.98 -7.41 10.54
N LEU A 193 1.42 -8.57 10.04
CA LEU A 193 1.38 -8.90 8.61
C LEU A 193 0.42 -10.08 8.34
N ARG A 194 0.74 -11.27 8.86
CA ARG A 194 0.00 -12.51 8.56
C ARG A 194 0.39 -13.65 9.50
N GLY A 195 -0.23 -14.82 9.37
CA GLY A 195 0.23 -16.05 10.01
C GLY A 195 1.55 -16.58 9.42
N ALA A 196 2.46 -17.04 10.29
CA ALA A 196 3.66 -17.80 9.97
C ALA A 196 4.19 -18.59 11.17
N SER A 197 4.77 -19.78 10.92
CA SER A 197 5.43 -20.56 11.97
C SER A 197 6.83 -20.03 12.30
N SER A 198 7.54 -19.47 11.31
CA SER A 198 8.88 -18.91 11.42
C SER A 198 9.14 -17.91 10.30
N VAL A 199 10.07 -16.99 10.49
CA VAL A 199 10.50 -16.01 9.49
C VAL A 199 12.02 -15.98 9.36
N THR A 200 12.53 -15.51 8.23
CA THR A 200 13.91 -15.04 8.03
C THR A 200 13.91 -13.85 7.08
N THR A 201 14.83 -12.92 7.29
CA THR A 201 14.99 -11.70 6.50
C THR A 201 16.46 -11.51 6.14
N GLY A 202 16.71 -11.04 4.92
CA GLY A 202 18.07 -10.95 4.39
C GLY A 202 18.14 -10.33 3.01
N TRP A 203 19.34 -10.25 2.44
CA TRP A 203 19.54 -9.67 1.11
C TRP A 203 18.82 -10.42 -0.01
N SER A 204 18.59 -11.73 0.16
CA SER A 204 17.82 -12.51 -0.82
C SER A 204 16.30 -12.31 -0.72
N GLY A 205 15.83 -11.52 0.26
CA GLY A 205 14.43 -11.23 0.52
C GLY A 205 13.97 -11.68 1.91
N GLN A 206 12.68 -11.48 2.19
CA GLN A 206 12.03 -12.03 3.37
C GLN A 206 11.34 -13.34 3.01
N TYR A 207 11.53 -14.35 3.85
CA TYR A 207 10.92 -15.65 3.69
C TYR A 207 10.21 -16.04 4.97
N LEU A 208 9.02 -16.59 4.84
CA LEU A 208 8.29 -17.19 5.95
C LEU A 208 8.15 -18.68 5.72
N LEU A 209 8.18 -19.42 6.82
CA LEU A 209 7.91 -20.84 6.87
C LEU A 209 6.54 -21.01 7.51
N ASP A 210 5.63 -21.70 6.83
CA ASP A 210 4.34 -22.06 7.39
C ASP A 210 3.94 -23.47 6.94
N ASN A 211 3.49 -24.30 7.88
CA ASN A 211 3.18 -25.73 7.66
C ASN A 211 4.23 -26.51 6.84
N GLY A 212 5.51 -26.16 7.01
CA GLY A 212 6.62 -26.77 6.30
C GLY A 212 6.88 -26.26 4.88
N ILE A 213 6.07 -25.32 4.37
CA ILE A 213 6.20 -24.65 3.08
C ILE A 213 6.91 -23.30 3.27
N VAL A 214 7.82 -22.96 2.35
CA VAL A 214 8.56 -21.68 2.36
C VAL A 214 7.93 -20.74 1.36
N TYR A 215 7.52 -19.56 1.82
CA TYR A 215 6.97 -18.48 1.00
C TYR A 215 7.95 -17.30 1.00
N ARG A 216 8.00 -16.54 -0.09
CA ARG A 216 8.72 -15.26 -0.16
C ARG A 216 7.72 -14.12 0.06
N LEU A 217 8.01 -13.22 0.98
CA LEU A 217 7.21 -12.03 1.27
C LEU A 217 7.49 -10.95 0.21
N SER A 218 6.50 -10.67 -0.64
CA SER A 218 6.26 -9.37 -1.28
C SER A 218 5.40 -8.54 -0.33
N GLY A 219 5.65 -7.23 -0.19
CA GLY A 219 4.79 -6.40 0.66
C GLY A 219 3.34 -6.43 0.19
N ASP A 220 2.38 -6.41 1.12
CA ASP A 220 0.93 -6.57 0.83
C ASP A 220 0.36 -5.47 -0.10
N GLU A 221 1.15 -4.45 -0.45
CA GLU A 221 0.76 -3.34 -1.31
C GLU A 221 1.16 -3.48 -2.79
N GLY A 222 2.00 -4.48 -3.13
CA GLY A 222 2.48 -4.67 -4.52
C GLY A 222 3.46 -3.60 -5.04
N LEU A 223 4.00 -2.76 -4.15
CA LEU A 223 4.93 -1.67 -4.49
C LEU A 223 6.39 -2.15 -4.59
N LEU A 224 7.17 -1.47 -5.43
CA LEU A 224 8.63 -1.50 -5.37
C LEU A 224 9.11 -0.68 -4.17
N ARG A 225 10.18 -1.16 -3.53
CA ARG A 225 10.83 -0.46 -2.42
C ARG A 225 11.37 0.89 -2.89
N THR A 226 11.40 1.85 -1.98
CA THR A 226 11.96 3.18 -2.18
C THR A 226 12.87 3.56 -1.02
N SER A 227 13.68 4.61 -1.18
CA SER A 227 14.31 5.34 -0.08
C SER A 227 13.60 6.68 0.16
N GLU A 228 14.10 7.46 1.12
CA GLU A 228 13.66 8.84 1.33
C GLU A 228 13.66 9.65 0.03
N GLY A 229 12.64 10.50 -0.15
CA GLY A 229 12.48 11.32 -1.36
C GLY A 229 11.84 10.62 -2.56
N ASP A 230 11.25 9.43 -2.38
CA ASP A 230 10.70 8.61 -3.47
C ASP A 230 11.78 8.30 -4.53
N LEU A 231 12.96 7.94 -4.03
CA LEU A 231 14.12 7.51 -4.80
C LEU A 231 14.25 5.98 -4.75
N LEU A 232 15.12 5.42 -5.59
CA LEU A 232 15.46 4.00 -5.52
C LEU A 232 15.98 3.64 -4.13
N PRO A 233 15.81 2.40 -3.65
CA PRO A 233 16.41 1.94 -2.41
C PRO A 233 17.93 2.10 -2.44
N LEU A 234 18.57 2.29 -1.30
CA LEU A 234 20.03 2.30 -1.22
C LEU A 234 20.59 0.87 -1.25
N ASP A 235 21.66 0.66 -2.02
CA ASP A 235 22.45 -0.57 -1.96
C ASP A 235 23.33 -0.52 -0.71
N THR A 236 23.09 -1.44 0.22
CA THR A 236 23.84 -1.58 1.49
C THR A 236 24.93 -2.65 1.39
N SER A 237 25.12 -3.27 0.22
CA SER A 237 26.11 -4.32 0.01
C SER A 237 27.53 -3.79 -0.03
N CYS A 238 28.53 -4.65 0.17
CA CYS A 238 29.95 -4.26 0.08
C CYS A 238 30.35 -3.73 -1.31
N LYS A 239 29.50 -3.85 -2.34
CA LYS A 239 29.70 -3.24 -3.66
C LYS A 239 29.31 -1.75 -3.70
N ALA A 240 28.56 -1.27 -2.70
CA ALA A 240 28.14 0.12 -2.57
C ALA A 240 29.31 1.10 -2.35
N SER A 241 30.49 0.61 -1.97
CA SER A 241 31.71 1.43 -1.83
C SER A 241 32.20 2.00 -3.17
N ALA A 242 31.62 1.56 -4.29
CA ALA A 242 31.91 2.12 -5.59
C ALA A 242 31.26 3.49 -5.80
N CYS A 243 30.25 3.94 -5.05
CA CYS A 243 29.64 5.25 -5.29
C CYS A 243 30.20 6.37 -4.39
N ILE A 244 30.26 7.59 -4.93
CA ILE A 244 30.43 8.82 -4.14
C ILE A 244 29.08 9.10 -3.46
N GLN A 245 29.11 9.16 -2.12
CA GLN A 245 27.96 9.15 -1.19
C GLN A 245 27.27 7.79 -1.01
N ALA A 246 26.40 7.37 -1.94
CA ALA A 246 25.70 6.09 -1.85
C ALA A 246 25.32 5.53 -3.22
N CYS A 247 25.30 4.20 -3.36
CA CYS A 247 24.74 3.54 -4.55
C CYS A 247 23.26 3.25 -4.33
N PHE A 248 22.48 3.33 -5.40
CA PHE A 248 21.09 2.87 -5.46
C PHE A 248 21.01 1.39 -5.89
N LEU A 249 19.98 0.70 -5.42
CA LEU A 249 19.65 -0.67 -5.77
C LEU A 249 18.51 -0.66 -6.80
N ALA A 250 18.73 -1.36 -7.92
CA ALA A 250 17.74 -1.52 -8.97
C ALA A 250 17.79 -2.95 -9.55
N GLY A 251 16.90 -3.24 -10.50
CA GLY A 251 16.90 -4.53 -11.21
C GLY A 251 18.13 -4.77 -12.09
N ASP A 252 18.89 -3.73 -12.43
CA ASP A 252 20.17 -3.81 -13.15
C ASP A 252 21.29 -3.22 -12.30
N MET A 253 22.45 -3.89 -12.27
CA MET A 253 23.59 -3.51 -11.43
C MET A 253 24.30 -2.23 -11.89
N ARG A 254 24.05 -1.76 -13.12
CA ARG A 254 24.65 -0.57 -13.72
C ARG A 254 23.82 0.69 -13.50
N ALA A 255 22.74 0.63 -12.73
CA ALA A 255 21.86 1.77 -12.49
C ALA A 255 22.59 3.01 -11.93
N ASN A 256 23.78 2.83 -11.34
CA ASN A 256 24.63 3.90 -10.80
C ASN A 256 25.77 4.33 -11.75
N ASP A 257 25.90 3.75 -12.95
CA ASP A 257 27.00 4.08 -13.85
C ASP A 257 27.06 5.58 -14.09
N GLN A 258 25.92 6.24 -14.32
CA GLN A 258 25.79 7.69 -14.39
C GLN A 258 24.41 8.19 -13.90
N GLN A 259 24.35 9.41 -13.36
CA GLN A 259 23.17 9.96 -12.67
C GLN A 259 21.87 10.03 -13.50
N GLY A 260 21.95 10.34 -14.79
CA GLY A 260 20.81 10.30 -15.70
C GLY A 260 20.22 8.90 -15.88
N LEU A 261 21.05 7.85 -15.84
CA LEU A 261 20.57 6.46 -15.88
C LEU A 261 19.87 6.12 -14.56
N THR A 262 20.45 6.52 -13.42
CA THR A 262 19.81 6.40 -12.12
C THR A 262 18.44 7.10 -12.11
N ALA A 263 18.37 8.32 -12.66
CA ALA A 263 17.14 9.09 -12.76
C ALA A 263 16.06 8.36 -13.60
N PHE A 264 16.44 7.71 -14.70
CA PHE A 264 15.52 6.87 -15.48
C PHE A 264 15.04 5.63 -14.70
N HIS A 265 15.91 4.95 -13.96
CA HIS A 265 15.51 3.85 -13.11
C HIS A 265 14.50 4.29 -12.04
N THR A 266 14.75 5.44 -11.41
CA THR A 266 13.81 6.04 -10.45
C THR A 266 12.49 6.41 -11.12
N LEU A 267 12.51 6.98 -12.33
CA LEU A 267 11.29 7.31 -13.09
C LEU A 267 10.39 6.09 -13.30
N PHE A 268 10.94 4.95 -13.73
CA PHE A 268 10.17 3.72 -13.93
C PHE A 268 9.72 3.07 -12.61
N MET A 269 10.50 3.20 -11.54
CA MET A 269 10.08 2.78 -10.20
C MET A 269 8.88 3.59 -9.71
N ARG A 270 8.91 4.93 -9.90
CA ARG A 270 7.78 5.81 -9.59
C ARG A 270 6.55 5.44 -10.41
N GLU A 271 6.71 5.20 -11.71
CA GLU A 271 5.59 4.79 -12.57
C GLU A 271 4.99 3.44 -12.14
N HIS A 272 5.82 2.46 -11.76
CA HIS A 272 5.32 1.20 -11.17
C HIS A 272 4.49 1.51 -9.93
N ASN A 273 5.05 2.24 -8.96
CA ASN A 273 4.35 2.51 -7.70
C ASN A 273 3.07 3.35 -7.89
N ARG A 274 3.05 4.26 -8.87
CA ARG A 274 1.86 5.04 -9.25
C ARG A 274 0.77 4.14 -9.81
N ILE A 275 1.09 3.27 -10.77
CA ILE A 275 0.13 2.32 -11.35
C ILE A 275 -0.37 1.33 -10.30
N ALA A 276 0.52 0.76 -9.48
CA ALA A 276 0.17 -0.20 -8.43
C ALA A 276 -0.84 0.39 -7.43
N LYS A 277 -0.62 1.63 -6.97
CA LYS A 277 -1.57 2.35 -6.09
C LYS A 277 -2.93 2.53 -6.74
N ILE A 278 -2.97 2.87 -8.03
CA ILE A 278 -4.23 3.04 -8.77
C ILE A 278 -4.94 1.68 -8.93
N LEU A 279 -4.22 0.62 -9.30
CA LEU A 279 -4.80 -0.72 -9.47
C LEU A 279 -5.35 -1.28 -8.15
N ARG A 280 -4.66 -1.05 -7.03
CA ARG A 280 -5.16 -1.41 -5.69
C ARG A 280 -6.50 -0.75 -5.39
N ASN A 281 -6.63 0.54 -5.71
CA ASN A 281 -7.88 1.27 -5.50
C ASN A 281 -8.97 0.84 -6.49
N LEU A 282 -8.61 0.48 -7.72
CA LEU A 282 -9.53 0.01 -8.75
C LEU A 282 -10.08 -1.40 -8.48
N ASN A 283 -9.26 -2.27 -7.89
CA ASN A 283 -9.52 -3.67 -7.63
C ASN A 283 -9.14 -4.00 -6.18
N ARG A 284 -9.97 -3.57 -5.21
CA ARG A 284 -9.67 -3.70 -3.76
C ARG A 284 -9.54 -5.16 -3.29
N HIS A 285 -10.07 -6.11 -4.07
CA HIS A 285 -9.97 -7.55 -3.83
C HIS A 285 -8.62 -8.17 -4.26
N TRP A 286 -7.76 -7.44 -4.98
CA TRP A 286 -6.45 -7.94 -5.37
C TRP A 286 -5.44 -7.89 -4.22
N ASP A 287 -4.71 -8.98 -4.03
CA ASP A 287 -3.57 -9.02 -3.12
C ASP A 287 -2.32 -8.31 -3.68
N GLY A 288 -1.33 -8.09 -2.83
CA GLY A 288 -0.08 -7.41 -3.20
C GLY A 288 0.70 -8.11 -4.33
N GLU A 289 0.65 -9.44 -4.44
CA GLU A 289 1.33 -10.16 -5.51
C GLU A 289 0.64 -9.94 -6.87
N LYS A 290 -0.70 -10.01 -6.90
CA LYS A 290 -1.49 -9.72 -8.10
C LYS A 290 -1.26 -8.28 -8.55
N ILE A 291 -1.30 -7.32 -7.62
CA ILE A 291 -0.98 -5.91 -7.91
C ILE A 291 0.43 -5.78 -8.49
N PHE A 292 1.43 -6.41 -7.88
CA PHE A 292 2.82 -6.34 -8.35
C PHE A 292 2.97 -6.91 -9.77
N GLN A 293 2.42 -8.10 -10.05
CA GLN A 293 2.58 -8.74 -11.35
C GLN A 293 1.81 -8.02 -12.46
N GLU A 294 0.58 -7.57 -12.21
CA GLU A 294 -0.18 -6.78 -13.20
C GLU A 294 0.51 -5.45 -13.50
N THR A 295 0.99 -4.75 -12.46
CA THR A 295 1.76 -3.51 -12.63
C THR A 295 3.04 -3.77 -13.42
N ARG A 296 3.82 -4.79 -13.05
CA ARG A 296 5.06 -5.17 -13.75
C ARG A 296 4.81 -5.49 -15.22
N LYS A 297 3.72 -6.18 -15.52
CA LYS A 297 3.29 -6.52 -16.88
C LYS A 297 2.96 -5.26 -17.69
N ILE A 298 2.24 -4.31 -17.10
CA ILE A 298 1.94 -3.00 -17.73
C ILE A 298 3.23 -2.21 -17.98
N ILE A 299 4.15 -2.13 -17.01
CA ILE A 299 5.44 -1.46 -17.19
C ILE A 299 6.25 -2.09 -18.34
N GLY A 300 6.28 -3.42 -18.41
CA GLY A 300 6.91 -4.14 -19.53
C GLY A 300 6.31 -3.74 -20.88
N ALA A 301 4.98 -3.64 -20.96
CA ALA A 301 4.27 -3.22 -22.17
C ALA A 301 4.54 -1.75 -22.54
N ILE A 302 4.59 -0.85 -21.55
CA ILE A 302 4.96 0.57 -21.76
C ILE A 302 6.36 0.67 -22.35
N ILE A 303 7.33 -0.06 -21.80
CA ILE A 303 8.72 -0.07 -22.31
C ILE A 303 8.74 -0.61 -23.74
N GLN A 304 8.08 -1.74 -24.02
CA GLN A 304 8.00 -2.31 -25.37
C GLN A 304 7.37 -1.32 -26.36
N LYS A 305 6.24 -0.69 -26.00
CA LYS A 305 5.61 0.33 -26.84
C LYS A 305 6.58 1.47 -27.12
N ILE A 306 7.17 2.08 -26.09
CA ILE A 306 8.09 3.22 -26.25
C ILE A 306 9.26 2.84 -27.16
N VAL A 307 9.86 1.67 -26.95
CA VAL A 307 11.00 1.20 -27.76
C VAL A 307 10.59 0.98 -29.22
N TYR A 308 9.58 0.16 -29.48
CA TYR A 308 9.25 -0.25 -30.85
C TYR A 308 8.50 0.82 -31.66
N VAL A 309 7.75 1.70 -31.00
CA VAL A 309 6.91 2.71 -31.67
C VAL A 309 7.55 4.10 -31.65
N ASP A 310 8.16 4.51 -30.54
CA ASP A 310 8.62 5.89 -30.37
C ASP A 310 10.12 6.06 -30.65
N TYR A 311 10.94 5.05 -30.33
CA TYR A 311 12.41 5.11 -30.41
C TYR A 311 13.00 4.46 -31.66
N LEU A 312 12.70 3.17 -31.92
CA LEU A 312 13.32 2.43 -33.04
C LEU A 312 13.07 3.06 -34.43
N PRO A 313 11.90 3.64 -34.73
CA PRO A 313 11.70 4.33 -36.01
C PRO A 313 12.56 5.58 -36.19
N ILE A 314 13.02 6.20 -35.09
CA ILE A 314 13.99 7.30 -35.12
C ILE A 314 15.40 6.72 -35.32
N LEU A 315 15.74 5.68 -34.57
CA LEU A 315 17.07 5.07 -34.61
C LEU A 315 17.36 4.45 -36.00
N LEU A 316 16.49 3.56 -36.46
CA LEU A 316 16.70 2.71 -37.64
C LEU A 316 16.03 3.27 -38.91
N GLY A 317 15.24 4.33 -38.78
CA GLY A 317 14.44 4.90 -39.84
C GLY A 317 13.15 4.13 -40.14
N PRO A 318 12.29 4.70 -41.01
CA PRO A 318 11.01 4.09 -41.35
C PRO A 318 11.19 2.73 -42.04
N GLY A 319 10.28 1.79 -41.75
CA GLY A 319 10.26 0.47 -42.38
C GLY A 319 11.43 -0.45 -42.00
N ALA A 320 12.18 -0.14 -40.93
CA ALA A 320 13.27 -1.01 -40.46
C ALA A 320 12.79 -2.37 -39.93
N LEU A 321 11.60 -2.42 -39.35
CA LEU A 321 10.98 -3.64 -38.88
C LEU A 321 9.67 -3.89 -39.65
N PRO A 322 9.37 -5.16 -40.02
CA PRO A 322 8.06 -5.51 -40.56
C PRO A 322 6.98 -5.32 -39.48
N ARG A 323 5.72 -5.18 -39.92
CA ARG A 323 4.58 -5.20 -38.98
C ARG A 323 4.59 -6.50 -38.19
N TYR A 324 4.21 -6.41 -36.91
CA TYR A 324 4.10 -7.58 -36.06
C TYR A 324 2.96 -8.48 -36.55
N SER A 325 3.19 -9.79 -36.60
CA SER A 325 2.26 -10.80 -37.10
C SER A 325 1.88 -11.86 -36.06
N GLY A 326 2.20 -11.61 -34.78
CA GLY A 326 2.04 -12.58 -33.70
C GLY A 326 3.35 -13.28 -33.32
N HIS A 327 3.31 -14.02 -32.22
CA HIS A 327 4.44 -14.76 -31.69
C HIS A 327 4.82 -15.95 -32.59
N LEU A 328 6.12 -16.22 -32.71
CA LEU A 328 6.70 -17.33 -33.47
C LEU A 328 7.60 -18.19 -32.56
N ASP A 329 7.15 -19.40 -32.24
CA ASP A 329 7.86 -20.33 -31.33
C ASP A 329 9.26 -20.75 -31.83
N ASN A 330 9.49 -20.69 -33.15
CA ASN A 330 10.76 -21.09 -33.77
C ASN A 330 11.79 -19.96 -33.88
N VAL A 331 11.47 -18.75 -33.40
CA VAL A 331 12.39 -17.62 -33.36
C VAL A 331 13.14 -17.63 -32.02
N ASN A 332 14.47 -17.63 -32.06
CA ASN A 332 15.28 -17.49 -30.85
C ASN A 332 15.33 -16.00 -30.42
N PRO A 333 14.75 -15.62 -29.27
CA PRO A 333 14.73 -14.22 -28.80
C PRO A 333 16.02 -13.80 -28.07
N GLY A 334 16.98 -14.72 -27.90
CA GLY A 334 18.25 -14.45 -27.23
C GLY A 334 19.02 -13.29 -27.86
N ILE A 335 19.80 -12.59 -27.02
CA ILE A 335 20.65 -11.50 -27.50
C ILE A 335 21.84 -12.09 -28.28
N ILE A 336 21.93 -11.73 -29.56
CA ILE A 336 23.03 -12.08 -30.44
C ILE A 336 24.30 -11.39 -29.94
N ASN A 337 25.41 -12.12 -29.90
CA ASN A 337 26.67 -11.58 -29.39
C ASN A 337 27.08 -10.26 -30.09
N ALA A 338 26.97 -10.21 -31.43
CA ALA A 338 27.25 -9.02 -32.23
C ALA A 338 26.40 -7.79 -31.83
N PHE A 339 25.16 -7.99 -31.39
CA PHE A 339 24.29 -6.88 -30.94
C PHE A 339 24.87 -6.16 -29.72
N THR A 340 25.54 -6.89 -28.82
CA THR A 340 26.13 -6.31 -27.59
C THR A 340 27.25 -5.30 -27.87
N LEU A 341 27.80 -5.30 -29.09
CA LEU A 341 28.79 -4.33 -29.57
C LEU A 341 28.14 -3.35 -30.56
N ALA A 342 27.28 -3.81 -31.48
CA ALA A 342 26.58 -2.94 -32.43
C ALA A 342 25.71 -1.89 -31.72
N TYR A 343 25.00 -2.27 -30.66
CA TYR A 343 24.13 -1.37 -29.91
C TYR A 343 24.90 -0.38 -29.00
N ARG A 344 26.24 -0.47 -28.96
CA ARG A 344 27.10 0.56 -28.37
C ARG A 344 27.29 1.78 -29.28
N LEU A 345 26.57 1.85 -30.40
CA LEU A 345 26.42 3.07 -31.21
C LEU A 345 26.03 4.28 -30.35
N GLY A 346 25.29 4.07 -29.26
CA GLY A 346 24.91 5.15 -28.34
C GLY A 346 26.10 5.84 -27.67
N HIS A 347 27.29 5.25 -27.65
CA HIS A 347 28.48 5.88 -27.06
C HIS A 347 28.96 7.10 -27.83
N SER A 348 28.77 7.17 -29.15
CA SER A 348 29.08 8.39 -29.92
C SER A 348 28.05 9.50 -29.70
N MET A 349 26.84 9.16 -29.23
CA MET A 349 25.76 10.12 -28.98
C MET A 349 25.89 10.83 -27.62
N ILE A 350 26.88 10.45 -26.81
CA ILE A 350 27.09 10.97 -25.45
C ILE A 350 27.69 12.38 -25.51
N ARG A 351 27.04 13.33 -24.84
CA ARG A 351 27.54 14.69 -24.65
C ARG A 351 28.65 14.75 -23.60
N SER A 352 29.52 15.75 -23.71
CA SER A 352 30.54 16.05 -22.70
C SER A 352 29.96 16.66 -21.42
N LYS A 353 28.87 17.43 -21.54
CA LYS A 353 28.24 18.16 -20.43
C LYS A 353 26.73 17.94 -20.39
N PHE A 354 26.20 17.91 -19.18
CA PHE A 354 24.77 17.75 -18.92
C PHE A 354 24.25 18.95 -18.13
N ASP A 355 23.23 19.59 -18.68
CA ASP A 355 22.56 20.71 -18.04
C ASP A 355 21.60 20.21 -16.96
N LEU A 356 21.57 20.89 -15.81
CA LEU A 356 20.54 20.72 -14.80
C LEU A 356 19.49 21.79 -15.06
N LEU A 357 18.29 21.38 -15.45
CA LEU A 357 17.23 22.32 -15.86
C LEU A 357 16.07 22.34 -14.86
N ASN A 358 15.32 23.44 -14.81
CA ASN A 358 14.04 23.50 -14.08
C ASN A 358 12.87 22.97 -14.94
N PRO A 359 11.62 22.96 -14.43
CA PRO A 359 10.45 22.53 -15.21
C PRO A 359 10.12 23.37 -16.45
N ASN A 360 10.65 24.60 -16.55
CA ASN A 360 10.55 25.46 -17.73
C ASN A 360 11.71 25.24 -18.73
N PHE A 361 12.61 24.31 -18.41
CA PHE A 361 13.85 24.01 -19.15
C PHE A 361 14.89 25.12 -19.11
N ASP A 362 14.88 25.97 -18.08
CA ASP A 362 15.95 26.94 -17.82
C ASP A 362 17.03 26.32 -16.93
N PRO A 363 18.33 26.61 -17.17
CA PRO A 363 19.41 26.14 -16.31
C PRO A 363 19.28 26.62 -14.86
N ILE A 364 19.42 25.70 -13.90
CA ILE A 364 19.43 26.03 -12.45
C ILE A 364 20.83 26.00 -11.84
N ALA A 365 21.79 25.43 -12.57
CA ALA A 365 23.18 25.33 -12.17
C ALA A 365 24.06 25.25 -13.43
N PRO A 366 25.38 25.51 -13.31
CA PRO A 366 26.31 25.27 -14.41
C PRO A 366 26.26 23.82 -14.90
N ALA A 367 26.40 23.63 -16.22
CA ALA A 367 26.44 22.31 -16.82
C ALA A 367 27.57 21.45 -16.23
N VAL A 368 27.27 20.20 -15.91
CA VAL A 368 28.20 19.28 -15.24
C VAL A 368 28.91 18.42 -16.28
N ASN A 369 30.23 18.34 -16.22
CA ASN A 369 31.00 17.41 -17.04
C ASN A 369 30.63 15.96 -16.69
N LEU A 370 30.50 15.10 -17.70
CA LEU A 370 30.08 13.72 -17.52
C LEU A 370 30.98 12.94 -16.54
N ARG A 371 32.29 13.18 -16.50
CA ARG A 371 33.21 12.54 -15.56
C ARG A 371 32.76 12.66 -14.08
N PHE A 372 32.08 13.73 -13.71
CA PHE A 372 31.61 13.96 -12.34
C PHE A 372 30.25 13.32 -12.02
N LEU A 373 29.57 12.79 -13.04
CA LEU A 373 28.28 12.12 -12.91
C LEU A 373 28.44 10.60 -12.74
N PHE A 374 29.62 10.04 -13.01
CA PHE A 374 29.84 8.61 -12.89
C PHE A 374 29.86 8.14 -11.44
N PHE A 375 29.06 7.10 -11.12
CA PHE A 375 29.00 6.51 -9.78
C PHE A 375 28.86 7.53 -8.65
N ASN A 376 28.08 8.58 -8.85
CA ASN A 376 27.95 9.69 -7.92
C ASN A 376 26.47 10.00 -7.73
N SER A 377 25.97 10.10 -6.49
CA SER A 377 24.56 10.44 -6.23
C SER A 377 24.34 11.89 -5.79
N SER A 378 25.39 12.73 -5.74
CA SER A 378 25.35 14.04 -5.08
C SER A 378 24.31 15.01 -5.65
N ASN A 379 24.13 15.06 -6.98
CA ASN A 379 23.12 15.95 -7.57
C ASN A 379 21.70 15.41 -7.35
N ILE A 380 21.52 14.09 -7.36
CA ILE A 380 20.22 13.46 -7.06
C ILE A 380 19.82 13.73 -5.61
N ASN A 381 20.77 13.61 -4.68
CA ASN A 381 20.53 13.87 -3.26
C ASN A 381 20.26 15.37 -2.98
N THR A 382 20.88 16.27 -3.75
CA THR A 382 20.70 17.72 -3.58
C THR A 382 19.44 18.25 -4.26
N TYR A 383 19.20 17.86 -5.52
CA TYR A 383 18.20 18.48 -6.39
C TYR A 383 17.06 17.55 -6.82
N GLY A 384 17.12 16.26 -6.46
CA GLY A 384 16.22 15.25 -6.99
C GLY A 384 16.61 14.77 -8.39
N ILE A 385 15.72 14.01 -9.03
CA ILE A 385 15.96 13.43 -10.37
C ILE A 385 15.49 14.35 -11.49
N GLU A 386 14.61 15.29 -11.16
CA GLU A 386 13.87 16.12 -12.11
C GLU A 386 14.83 16.96 -12.97
N PRO A 387 15.84 17.68 -12.42
CA PRO A 387 16.69 18.51 -13.26
C PRO A 387 17.56 17.76 -14.26
N LEU A 388 17.96 16.53 -13.92
CA LEU A 388 18.70 15.65 -14.80
C LEU A 388 17.82 15.18 -15.96
N LEU A 389 16.59 14.76 -15.67
CA LEU A 389 15.64 14.29 -16.70
C LEU A 389 15.20 15.43 -17.61
N PHE A 390 14.98 16.63 -17.09
CA PHE A 390 14.74 17.82 -17.90
C PHE A 390 15.94 18.15 -18.77
N GLY A 391 17.16 18.04 -18.25
CA GLY A 391 18.39 18.15 -19.04
C GLY A 391 18.46 17.18 -20.20
N LEU A 392 18.10 15.90 -19.98
CA LEU A 392 18.08 14.87 -21.03
C LEU A 392 17.01 15.13 -22.09
N ALA A 393 15.84 15.64 -21.71
CA ALA A 393 14.75 15.94 -22.65
C ALA A 393 14.89 17.31 -23.34
N GLY A 394 15.59 18.25 -22.71
CA GLY A 394 15.78 19.62 -23.20
C GLY A 394 16.91 19.76 -24.21
N ASN A 395 17.88 18.85 -24.18
CA ASN A 395 19.09 18.92 -24.98
C ASN A 395 19.11 17.96 -26.16
N VAL A 396 19.89 18.31 -27.19
CA VAL A 396 20.12 17.47 -28.36
C VAL A 396 21.31 16.55 -28.09
N SER A 397 21.19 15.26 -28.45
CA SER A 397 22.30 14.30 -28.38
C SER A 397 23.39 14.63 -29.40
N GLU A 398 24.59 14.08 -29.19
CA GLU A 398 25.59 14.03 -30.26
C GLU A 398 25.14 13.06 -31.37
N LYS A 399 25.82 13.10 -32.51
CA LYS A 399 25.52 12.27 -33.68
C LYS A 399 26.08 10.86 -33.52
N VAL A 400 25.59 9.94 -34.34
CA VAL A 400 26.31 8.68 -34.58
C VAL A 400 27.36 8.92 -35.63
N ASP A 401 28.59 9.16 -35.19
CA ASP A 401 29.76 9.34 -36.04
C ASP A 401 31.06 8.96 -35.28
N THR A 402 32.21 9.25 -35.90
CA THR A 402 33.55 8.96 -35.36
C THR A 402 34.05 9.99 -34.34
N HIS A 403 33.27 11.02 -33.99
CA HIS A 403 33.63 12.04 -33.01
C HIS A 403 33.06 11.71 -31.64
N LEU A 404 33.88 11.11 -30.77
CA LEU A 404 33.51 10.81 -29.39
C LEU A 404 34.05 11.89 -28.44
N THR A 405 33.29 12.18 -27.38
CA THR A 405 33.71 13.12 -26.35
C THR A 405 34.91 12.60 -25.55
N THR A 406 35.83 13.51 -25.21
CA THR A 406 36.97 13.22 -24.32
C THR A 406 36.54 12.70 -22.94
N GLU A 407 35.31 13.01 -22.50
CA GLU A 407 34.80 12.50 -21.22
C GLU A 407 34.68 10.96 -21.17
N ILE A 408 34.60 10.29 -22.30
CA ILE A 408 34.55 8.81 -22.38
C ILE A 408 35.77 8.20 -23.07
N THR A 409 36.61 8.98 -23.75
CA THR A 409 37.86 8.47 -24.34
C THR A 409 39.07 8.67 -23.44
N GLU A 410 39.06 9.68 -22.56
CA GLU A 410 40.18 9.98 -21.65
C GLU A 410 39.79 9.95 -20.17
N HIS A 411 38.51 10.19 -19.86
CA HIS A 411 38.04 10.42 -18.49
C HIS A 411 36.97 9.43 -18.01
N LEU A 412 36.82 8.28 -18.69
CA LEU A 412 35.81 7.28 -18.29
C LEU A 412 36.13 6.78 -16.87
N PHE A 413 35.15 6.94 -15.97
CA PHE A 413 35.24 6.51 -14.57
C PHE A 413 36.44 7.06 -13.79
N GLU A 414 36.98 8.21 -14.20
CA GLU A 414 38.07 8.91 -13.52
C GLU A 414 37.72 9.25 -12.06
N ARG A 415 38.66 9.01 -11.12
CA ARG A 415 38.49 9.30 -9.69
C ARG A 415 39.74 9.85 -9.03
N GLY A 416 39.60 11.03 -8.42
CA GLY A 416 40.71 11.67 -7.71
C GLY A 416 41.89 11.87 -8.65
N ASN A 417 43.01 11.20 -8.38
CA ASN A 417 44.23 11.28 -9.20
C ASN A 417 44.43 10.06 -10.12
N SER A 418 43.45 9.16 -10.26
CA SER A 418 43.55 8.03 -11.20
C SER A 418 43.39 8.50 -12.64
N HIS A 419 44.05 7.83 -13.60
CA HIS A 419 43.78 8.08 -15.02
C HIS A 419 42.40 7.52 -15.39
N GLY A 420 41.67 8.20 -16.27
CA GLY A 420 40.42 7.67 -16.83
C GLY A 420 40.68 6.55 -17.84
N GLU A 421 39.66 5.72 -18.06
CA GLU A 421 39.67 4.70 -19.09
C GLU A 421 39.21 5.26 -20.46
N ASN A 422 39.40 4.47 -21.52
CA ASN A 422 38.95 4.80 -22.87
C ASN A 422 37.85 3.84 -23.33
N LEU A 423 36.60 4.30 -23.34
CA LEU A 423 35.43 3.49 -23.71
C LEU A 423 35.47 3.03 -25.17
N ALA A 424 36.02 3.83 -26.09
CA ALA A 424 36.15 3.46 -27.49
C ALA A 424 37.15 2.31 -27.67
N ALA A 425 38.32 2.41 -27.04
CA ALA A 425 39.33 1.36 -27.03
C ALA A 425 38.78 0.08 -26.36
N LEU A 426 38.02 0.22 -25.28
CA LEU A 426 37.33 -0.91 -24.63
C LEU A 426 36.30 -1.57 -25.55
N ASN A 427 35.57 -0.82 -26.40
CA ASN A 427 34.64 -1.41 -27.37
C ASN A 427 35.37 -2.22 -28.44
N ILE A 428 36.49 -1.69 -28.95
CA ILE A 428 37.36 -2.40 -29.90
C ILE A 428 37.90 -3.68 -29.26
N GLN A 429 38.51 -3.56 -28.09
CA GLN A 429 39.08 -4.70 -27.38
C GLN A 429 38.00 -5.73 -27.00
N ARG A 430 36.79 -5.29 -26.64
CA ARG A 430 35.67 -6.19 -26.33
C ARG A 430 35.13 -6.90 -27.57
N THR A 431 35.18 -6.26 -28.73
CA THR A 431 34.82 -6.91 -30.01
C THR A 431 35.77 -8.09 -30.29
N ARG A 432 37.07 -7.88 -30.05
CA ARG A 432 38.11 -8.92 -30.19
C ARG A 432 37.96 -10.03 -29.15
N ASP A 433 37.76 -9.66 -27.89
CA ASP A 433 37.51 -10.58 -26.77
C ASP A 433 36.32 -11.53 -27.05
N HIS A 434 35.24 -10.98 -27.62
CA HIS A 434 34.05 -11.74 -27.99
C HIS A 434 34.21 -12.57 -29.28
N GLY A 435 35.37 -12.51 -29.94
CA GLY A 435 35.66 -13.24 -31.18
C GLY A 435 34.72 -12.87 -32.32
N LEU A 436 34.26 -11.61 -32.38
CA LEU A 436 33.34 -11.18 -33.43
C LEU A 436 34.05 -11.10 -34.78
N PRO A 437 33.39 -11.53 -35.87
CA PRO A 437 33.92 -11.32 -37.22
C PRO A 437 34.16 -9.84 -37.53
N GLY A 438 34.97 -9.57 -38.57
CA GLY A 438 35.15 -8.22 -39.08
C GLY A 438 33.93 -7.71 -39.86
N TYR A 439 33.95 -6.42 -40.15
CA TYR A 439 32.85 -5.67 -40.77
C TYR A 439 32.32 -6.30 -42.07
N ASN A 440 33.20 -6.84 -42.91
CA ASN A 440 32.80 -7.43 -44.20
C ASN A 440 31.88 -8.66 -44.07
N GLU A 441 32.01 -9.44 -42.99
CA GLU A 441 31.07 -10.55 -42.73
C GLU A 441 29.65 -10.03 -42.45
N TYR A 442 29.52 -8.92 -41.72
CA TYR A 442 28.22 -8.31 -41.48
C TYR A 442 27.67 -7.63 -42.73
N ARG A 443 28.52 -7.02 -43.57
CA ARG A 443 28.10 -6.52 -44.89
C ARG A 443 27.48 -7.63 -45.74
N LYS A 444 28.12 -8.81 -45.80
CA LYS A 444 27.60 -10.00 -46.49
C LYS A 444 26.25 -10.44 -45.92
N LEU A 445 26.15 -10.56 -44.59
CA LEU A 445 24.88 -10.89 -43.91
C LEU A 445 23.77 -9.87 -44.24
N CYS A 446 24.14 -8.59 -44.34
CA CYS A 446 23.24 -7.49 -44.64
C CYS A 446 23.04 -7.21 -46.13
N LYS A 447 23.57 -8.08 -47.01
CA LYS A 447 23.45 -8.00 -48.48
C LYS A 447 24.04 -6.71 -49.09
N LEU A 448 25.11 -6.18 -48.50
CA LEU A 448 25.84 -4.99 -48.95
C LEU A 448 27.09 -5.32 -49.80
N GLY A 449 27.27 -6.60 -50.16
CA GLY A 449 28.42 -7.08 -50.92
C GLY A 449 29.68 -7.28 -50.09
N ASP A 450 30.71 -7.84 -50.74
CA ASP A 450 32.01 -8.14 -50.16
C ASP A 450 33.03 -7.10 -50.66
N ALA A 451 33.41 -6.16 -49.79
CA ALA A 451 34.35 -5.10 -50.13
C ALA A 451 35.79 -5.63 -50.08
N LYS A 452 36.62 -5.32 -51.09
CA LYS A 452 38.04 -5.72 -51.11
C LYS A 452 38.96 -4.63 -50.59
N THR A 453 38.52 -3.38 -50.71
CA THR A 453 39.21 -2.19 -50.21
C THR A 453 38.23 -1.21 -49.57
N PHE A 454 38.71 -0.25 -48.79
CA PHE A 454 37.83 0.80 -48.24
C PHE A 454 37.25 1.72 -49.32
N GLU A 455 37.78 1.74 -50.55
CA GLU A 455 37.13 2.47 -51.64
C GLU A 455 35.82 1.80 -52.07
N ASP A 456 35.74 0.47 -51.98
CA ASP A 456 34.54 -0.30 -52.29
C ASP A 456 33.40 -0.03 -51.28
N THR A 457 33.71 0.56 -50.12
CA THR A 457 32.71 0.95 -49.11
C THR A 457 32.24 2.40 -49.27
N SER A 458 32.48 3.03 -50.41
CA SER A 458 32.14 4.44 -50.69
C SER A 458 30.65 4.76 -50.61
N SER A 459 29.78 3.76 -50.82
CA SER A 459 28.33 3.89 -50.70
C SER A 459 27.87 3.97 -49.24
N GLU A 460 28.51 3.23 -48.34
CA GLU A 460 28.14 3.19 -46.91
C GLU A 460 28.93 4.21 -46.09
N ILE A 461 30.23 4.35 -46.33
CA ILE A 461 31.13 5.30 -45.66
C ILE A 461 31.47 6.42 -46.66
N GLN A 462 30.57 7.41 -46.79
CA GLN A 462 30.72 8.44 -47.82
C GLN A 462 31.89 9.38 -47.53
N ASP A 463 32.19 9.62 -46.24
CA ASP A 463 33.31 10.44 -45.80
C ASP A 463 34.65 9.81 -46.25
N ARG A 464 35.35 10.53 -47.12
CA ARG A 464 36.64 10.10 -47.67
C ARG A 464 37.73 10.05 -46.60
N GLU A 465 37.66 10.91 -45.59
CA GLU A 465 38.67 10.96 -44.54
C GLU A 465 38.54 9.75 -43.61
N ASN A 466 37.32 9.37 -43.23
CA ASN A 466 37.09 8.13 -42.50
C ASN A 466 37.62 6.92 -43.27
N ARG A 467 37.39 6.84 -44.58
CA ARG A 467 37.94 5.76 -45.43
C ARG A 467 39.47 5.80 -45.50
N ARG A 468 40.08 6.98 -45.59
CA ARG A 468 41.54 7.15 -45.59
C ARG A 468 42.16 6.64 -44.28
N ILE A 469 41.61 7.02 -43.14
CA ILE A 469 42.07 6.60 -41.81
C ILE A 469 41.92 5.08 -41.64
N LEU A 470 40.75 4.53 -41.98
CA LEU A 470 40.52 3.09 -41.90
C LEU A 470 41.45 2.29 -42.82
N LYS A 471 41.71 2.80 -44.03
CA LYS A 471 42.69 2.24 -44.95
C LYS A 471 44.09 2.17 -44.34
N GLU A 472 44.52 3.23 -43.67
CA GLU A 472 45.85 3.28 -43.04
C GLU A 472 45.94 2.35 -41.82
N LEU A 473 44.89 2.27 -40.99
CA LEU A 473 44.90 1.49 -39.76
C LEU A 473 44.69 -0.02 -39.97
N TYR A 474 43.94 -0.40 -41.02
CA TYR A 474 43.53 -1.79 -41.27
C TYR A 474 44.08 -2.35 -42.59
N ASN A 475 45.25 -1.90 -43.02
CA ASN A 475 45.95 -2.40 -44.22
C ASN A 475 45.09 -2.42 -45.49
N ASN A 476 44.21 -1.42 -45.64
CA ASN A 476 43.21 -1.31 -46.70
C ASN A 476 42.21 -2.48 -46.81
N ASP A 477 42.04 -3.30 -45.76
CA ASP A 477 41.16 -4.47 -45.76
C ASP A 477 39.93 -4.26 -44.84
N PRO A 478 38.73 -4.01 -45.40
CA PRO A 478 37.48 -3.91 -44.64
C PRO A 478 37.09 -5.17 -43.86
N GLY A 479 37.71 -6.31 -44.13
CA GLY A 479 37.53 -7.55 -43.37
C GLY A 479 38.20 -7.54 -42.00
N LEU A 480 39.16 -6.64 -41.75
CA LEU A 480 39.90 -6.56 -40.49
C LEU A 480 39.29 -5.59 -39.47
N VAL A 481 38.49 -4.63 -39.92
CA VAL A 481 37.90 -3.61 -39.04
C VAL A 481 36.73 -4.18 -38.23
N GLU A 482 36.66 -3.84 -36.96
CA GLU A 482 35.58 -4.21 -36.05
C GLU A 482 34.23 -3.63 -36.48
N LEU A 483 33.15 -4.41 -36.29
CA LEU A 483 31.77 -3.99 -36.62
C LEU A 483 31.40 -2.62 -36.04
N TRP A 484 31.74 -2.36 -34.78
CA TRP A 484 31.39 -1.10 -34.12
C TRP A 484 32.11 0.09 -34.76
N VAL A 485 33.41 -0.04 -35.07
CA VAL A 485 34.24 1.03 -35.64
C VAL A 485 33.75 1.41 -37.04
N ALA A 486 33.59 0.41 -37.92
CA ALA A 486 33.08 0.67 -39.27
C ALA A 486 31.62 1.13 -39.23
N GLY A 487 30.80 0.54 -38.35
CA GLY A 487 29.37 0.84 -38.24
C GLY A 487 29.06 2.29 -37.86
N ILE A 488 29.82 2.89 -36.93
CA ILE A 488 29.66 4.32 -36.59
C ILE A 488 30.31 5.26 -37.63
N ALA A 489 31.20 4.75 -38.49
CA ALA A 489 31.76 5.51 -39.60
C ALA A 489 30.83 5.57 -40.83
N GLU A 490 29.86 4.66 -40.92
CA GLU A 490 28.84 4.69 -41.99
C GLU A 490 27.98 5.95 -41.92
N THR A 491 27.66 6.49 -43.09
CA THR A 491 26.74 7.61 -43.23
C THR A 491 25.31 7.17 -42.88
N PRO A 492 24.61 7.89 -41.97
CA PRO A 492 23.23 7.56 -41.62
C PRO A 492 22.29 7.53 -42.83
N LEU A 493 21.41 6.54 -42.88
CA LEU A 493 20.39 6.45 -43.92
C LEU A 493 19.33 7.58 -43.77
N PRO A 494 18.65 7.99 -44.86
CA PRO A 494 17.59 8.99 -44.78
C PRO A 494 16.51 8.63 -43.75
N GLY A 495 16.33 9.50 -42.75
CA GLY A 495 15.36 9.32 -41.67
C GLY A 495 15.80 8.35 -40.55
N ALA A 496 17.00 7.78 -40.63
CA ALA A 496 17.64 7.01 -39.57
C ALA A 496 18.78 7.80 -38.93
N VAL A 497 19.28 7.34 -37.78
CA VAL A 497 20.52 7.88 -37.18
C VAL A 497 21.72 6.98 -37.40
N VAL A 498 21.55 5.82 -38.03
CA VAL A 498 22.61 4.83 -38.27
C VAL A 498 22.73 4.47 -39.75
N GLY A 499 23.91 3.98 -40.14
CA GLY A 499 24.18 3.43 -41.47
C GLY A 499 23.53 2.06 -41.71
N PRO A 500 23.64 1.54 -42.94
CA PRO A 500 22.94 0.33 -43.38
C PRO A 500 23.34 -0.94 -42.61
N THR A 501 24.60 -1.10 -42.19
CA THR A 501 25.05 -2.31 -41.49
C THR A 501 24.52 -2.34 -40.05
N LEU A 502 24.67 -1.24 -39.31
CA LEU A 502 24.11 -1.14 -37.95
C LEU A 502 22.59 -1.24 -37.97
N ARG A 503 21.91 -0.62 -38.96
CA ARG A 503 20.46 -0.76 -39.14
C ARG A 503 20.04 -2.22 -39.26
N CYS A 504 20.76 -3.00 -40.06
CA CYS A 504 20.49 -4.42 -40.29
C CYS A 504 20.70 -5.26 -39.03
N VAL A 505 21.86 -5.15 -38.37
CA VAL A 505 22.20 -5.95 -37.18
C VAL A 505 21.30 -5.61 -35.99
N VAL A 506 21.11 -4.31 -35.71
CA VAL A 506 20.24 -3.85 -34.62
C VAL A 506 18.78 -4.18 -34.90
N GLY A 507 18.32 -3.96 -36.14
CA GLY A 507 16.96 -4.30 -36.57
C GLY A 507 16.65 -5.79 -36.43
N GLU A 508 17.57 -6.66 -36.84
CA GLU A 508 17.40 -8.11 -36.71
C GLU A 508 17.26 -8.56 -35.24
N GLN A 509 18.04 -7.98 -34.32
CA GLN A 509 17.91 -8.31 -32.89
C GLN A 509 16.52 -7.91 -32.35
N PHE A 510 16.07 -6.69 -32.61
CA PHE A 510 14.77 -6.23 -32.13
C PHE A 510 13.63 -7.02 -32.79
N LYS A 511 13.75 -7.38 -34.07
CA LYS A 511 12.80 -8.27 -34.72
C LYS A 511 12.68 -9.61 -33.97
N ARG A 512 13.81 -10.26 -33.66
CA ARG A 512 13.82 -11.54 -32.92
C ARG A 512 13.28 -11.42 -31.51
N ALA A 513 13.68 -10.36 -30.80
CA ALA A 513 13.22 -10.11 -29.44
C ALA A 513 11.71 -9.87 -29.39
N ARG A 514 11.11 -9.27 -30.42
CA ARG A 514 9.66 -9.11 -30.54
C ARG A 514 8.96 -10.39 -30.95
N ASP A 515 9.38 -10.98 -32.07
CA ASP A 515 8.66 -12.10 -32.70
C ASP A 515 8.79 -13.38 -31.86
N GLY A 516 9.92 -13.57 -31.17
CA GLY A 516 10.17 -14.70 -30.26
C GLY A 516 9.74 -14.47 -28.80
N ASP A 517 9.16 -13.33 -28.44
CA ASP A 517 8.64 -13.08 -27.09
C ASP A 517 7.16 -13.44 -26.98
N ARG A 518 6.87 -14.53 -26.27
CA ARG A 518 5.49 -14.97 -25.99
C ARG A 518 4.68 -13.92 -25.21
N TYR A 519 5.34 -13.07 -24.44
CA TYR A 519 4.74 -12.02 -23.62
C TYR A 519 4.79 -10.62 -24.27
N PHE A 520 5.12 -10.53 -25.56
CA PHE A 520 5.06 -9.25 -26.28
C PHE A 520 3.66 -8.63 -26.17
N TYR A 521 3.58 -7.32 -25.89
CA TYR A 521 2.33 -6.69 -25.45
C TYR A 521 1.18 -6.73 -26.46
N GLU A 522 1.49 -6.88 -27.76
CA GLU A 522 0.47 -7.03 -28.82
C GLU A 522 0.12 -8.50 -29.12
N ASN A 523 0.77 -9.46 -28.46
CA ASN A 523 0.46 -10.88 -28.65
C ASN A 523 -0.92 -11.22 -28.06
N GLU A 524 -1.67 -12.08 -28.76
CA GLU A 524 -3.02 -12.44 -28.38
C GLU A 524 -3.06 -13.13 -27.01
N GLY A 525 -4.04 -12.78 -26.17
CA GLY A 525 -4.20 -13.35 -24.83
C GLY A 525 -3.28 -12.76 -23.76
N ILE A 526 -2.30 -11.92 -24.11
CA ILE A 526 -1.48 -11.21 -23.12
C ILE A 526 -2.22 -10.03 -22.54
N PHE A 527 -2.79 -9.17 -23.38
CA PHE A 527 -3.68 -8.09 -22.98
C PHE A 527 -4.96 -8.15 -23.80
N THR A 528 -6.06 -7.64 -23.25
CA THR A 528 -7.29 -7.48 -24.04
C THR A 528 -7.08 -6.42 -25.13
N PRO A 529 -7.82 -6.44 -26.25
CA PRO A 529 -7.68 -5.44 -27.31
C PRO A 529 -7.82 -3.99 -26.79
N ARG A 530 -8.65 -3.79 -25.76
CA ARG A 530 -8.84 -2.49 -25.11
C ARG A 530 -7.63 -2.07 -24.27
N GLN A 531 -7.06 -2.99 -23.50
CA GLN A 531 -5.82 -2.76 -22.77
C GLN A 531 -4.68 -2.40 -23.74
N VAL A 532 -4.56 -3.08 -24.89
CA VAL A 532 -3.59 -2.75 -25.94
C VAL A 532 -3.80 -1.34 -26.49
N GLN A 533 -5.05 -0.93 -26.72
CA GLN A 533 -5.36 0.44 -27.15
C GLN A 533 -4.94 1.50 -26.12
N GLU A 534 -5.12 1.24 -24.83
CA GLU A 534 -4.66 2.14 -23.77
C GLU A 534 -3.13 2.19 -23.70
N ILE A 535 -2.44 1.04 -23.78
CA ILE A 535 -0.97 0.97 -23.84
C ILE A 535 -0.42 1.77 -25.02
N ARG A 536 -1.06 1.70 -26.20
CA ARG A 536 -0.62 2.46 -27.39
C ARG A 536 -0.60 3.98 -27.19
N LYS A 537 -1.31 4.52 -26.19
CA LYS A 537 -1.30 5.96 -25.86
C LYS A 537 -0.08 6.37 -25.05
N THR A 538 0.58 5.46 -24.32
CA THR A 538 1.68 5.81 -23.40
C THR A 538 2.86 6.38 -24.17
N SER A 539 3.61 7.31 -23.59
CA SER A 539 4.84 7.82 -24.19
C SER A 539 5.83 8.20 -23.09
N LEU A 540 7.11 8.30 -23.42
CA LEU A 540 8.10 8.75 -22.43
C LEU A 540 7.75 10.14 -21.88
N SER A 541 7.25 11.03 -22.75
CA SER A 541 6.76 12.35 -22.38
C SER A 541 5.61 12.30 -21.38
N ARG A 542 4.69 11.34 -21.53
CA ARG A 542 3.61 11.14 -20.55
C ARG A 542 4.15 10.67 -19.21
N LEU A 543 5.11 9.74 -19.21
CA LEU A 543 5.77 9.28 -17.98
C LEU A 543 6.43 10.45 -17.23
N TYR A 544 7.04 11.40 -17.96
CA TYR A 544 7.56 12.63 -17.36
C TYR A 544 6.44 13.45 -16.70
N CYS A 545 5.33 13.67 -17.40
CA CYS A 545 4.17 14.38 -16.85
C CYS A 545 3.54 13.72 -15.63
N ASP A 546 3.56 12.38 -15.55
CA ASP A 546 2.92 11.62 -14.47
C ASP A 546 3.79 11.50 -13.20
N ASN A 547 5.12 11.65 -13.32
CA ASN A 547 6.06 11.28 -12.26
C ASN A 547 7.09 12.35 -11.88
N LEU A 548 7.20 13.44 -12.65
CA LEU A 548 8.11 14.55 -12.35
C LEU A 548 7.35 15.73 -11.76
N LYS A 549 7.95 16.36 -10.76
CA LYS A 549 7.36 17.51 -10.07
C LYS A 549 7.34 18.74 -10.98
N ASP A 550 6.26 19.50 -10.90
CA ASP A 550 6.10 20.84 -11.47
C ASP A 550 6.26 20.97 -12.99
N ILE A 551 6.36 19.86 -13.74
CA ILE A 551 6.43 19.89 -15.20
C ILE A 551 5.07 20.32 -15.80
N VAL A 552 5.09 21.39 -16.59
CA VAL A 552 3.87 21.93 -17.22
C VAL A 552 3.76 21.52 -18.69
N SER A 553 4.88 21.48 -19.42
CA SER A 553 4.91 21.21 -20.86
C SER A 553 6.13 20.39 -21.27
N ILE A 554 5.98 19.53 -22.28
CA ILE A 554 7.07 18.71 -22.83
C ILE A 554 6.74 18.29 -24.27
N GLN A 555 7.76 18.00 -25.09
CA GLN A 555 7.58 17.50 -26.45
C GLN A 555 6.68 16.26 -26.47
N ARG A 556 5.86 16.07 -27.53
CA ARG A 556 5.01 14.87 -27.67
C ARG A 556 5.81 13.56 -27.73
N ASN A 557 7.00 13.60 -28.32
CA ASN A 557 7.98 12.52 -28.29
C ASN A 557 9.30 13.07 -27.76
N ALA A 558 9.65 12.69 -26.52
CA ALA A 558 10.85 13.16 -25.83
C ALA A 558 12.18 12.77 -26.51
N PHE A 559 12.19 11.82 -27.45
CA PHE A 559 13.38 11.52 -28.25
C PHE A 559 13.62 12.52 -29.39
N LYS A 560 12.69 13.45 -29.65
CA LYS A 560 12.83 14.49 -30.67
C LYS A 560 13.10 15.85 -30.02
N SER A 561 14.00 16.61 -30.64
CA SER A 561 14.36 17.96 -30.19
C SER A 561 13.15 18.90 -30.14
N SER A 562 13.03 19.67 -29.05
CA SER A 562 12.03 20.76 -28.90
C SER A 562 12.24 21.90 -29.89
N ILE A 563 13.42 22.05 -30.48
CA ILE A 563 13.68 23.08 -31.50
C ILE A 563 12.77 22.88 -32.72
N LYS A 564 12.39 21.62 -33.00
CA LYS A 564 11.55 21.24 -34.15
C LYS A 564 10.09 20.94 -33.77
N GLN A 565 9.74 21.01 -32.48
CA GLN A 565 8.44 20.57 -31.95
C GLN A 565 8.02 21.51 -30.80
N PRO A 566 6.84 22.17 -30.86
CA PRO A 566 6.32 22.88 -29.71
C PRO A 566 6.13 21.90 -28.52
N ARG A 567 6.29 22.41 -27.30
CA ARG A 567 6.01 21.68 -26.06
C ARG A 567 4.55 21.91 -25.68
N PRO A 568 3.61 20.99 -26.01
CA PRO A 568 2.25 21.10 -25.49
C PRO A 568 2.24 20.94 -23.98
N SER A 569 1.14 21.38 -23.36
CA SER A 569 0.90 21.14 -21.94
C SER A 569 0.75 19.65 -21.65
N CYS A 570 1.09 19.22 -20.43
CA CYS A 570 0.94 17.83 -20.00
C CYS A 570 -0.51 17.32 -20.10
N GLY A 571 -1.52 18.21 -20.06
CA GLY A 571 -2.92 17.86 -20.28
C GLY A 571 -3.27 17.45 -21.71
N GLU A 572 -2.47 17.88 -22.70
CA GLU A 572 -2.66 17.57 -24.13
C GLU A 572 -1.90 16.31 -24.57
N ILE A 573 -1.15 15.68 -23.67
CA ILE A 573 -0.44 14.42 -23.89
C ILE A 573 -1.28 13.29 -23.29
N ALA A 574 -1.80 12.42 -24.18
CA ALA A 574 -2.66 11.31 -23.79
C ALA A 574 -1.96 10.38 -22.76
N GLY A 575 -2.71 10.03 -21.72
CA GLY A 575 -2.27 9.12 -20.66
C GLY A 575 -2.82 7.71 -20.80
N LEU A 576 -2.24 6.78 -20.04
CA LEU A 576 -2.77 5.44 -19.85
C LEU A 576 -4.02 5.50 -18.96
N SER A 577 -5.17 5.08 -19.46
CA SER A 577 -6.33 4.83 -18.60
C SER A 577 -6.28 3.40 -18.07
N LEU A 578 -6.12 3.26 -16.75
CA LEU A 578 -6.15 1.95 -16.09
C LEU A 578 -7.57 1.38 -15.95
N CYS A 579 -8.60 2.05 -16.48
CA CYS A 579 -9.97 1.51 -16.44
C CYS A 579 -10.07 0.16 -17.12
N ALA A 580 -9.32 -0.09 -18.19
CA ALA A 580 -9.34 -1.38 -18.88
C ALA A 580 -8.80 -2.54 -18.03
N TRP A 581 -8.27 -2.27 -16.83
CA TRP A 581 -7.82 -3.26 -15.84
C TRP A 581 -8.76 -3.40 -14.63
N LYS A 582 -9.87 -2.65 -14.58
CA LYS A 582 -10.88 -2.85 -13.54
C LYS A 582 -11.64 -4.16 -13.79
N GLU A 583 -11.68 -5.03 -12.80
CA GLU A 583 -12.50 -6.23 -12.81
C GLU A 583 -13.91 -5.86 -12.34
N CYS A 584 -14.91 -6.19 -13.17
CA CYS A 584 -16.32 -5.90 -12.91
C CYS A 584 -17.03 -7.23 -12.64
N LEU A 585 -17.80 -7.30 -11.54
CA LEU A 585 -18.65 -8.47 -11.23
C LEU A 585 -19.69 -8.71 -12.35
N THR A 586 -20.21 -7.63 -12.94
CA THR A 586 -21.02 -7.67 -14.18
C THR A 586 -20.69 -6.49 -15.11
N GLY A 587 -20.71 -6.71 -16.43
CA GLY A 587 -20.45 -5.68 -17.44
C GLY A 587 -18.96 -5.48 -17.81
N GLU A 588 -18.66 -4.43 -18.57
CA GLU A 588 -17.30 -4.06 -19.01
C GLU A 588 -16.86 -2.73 -18.37
N PRO A 589 -15.59 -2.57 -17.99
CA PRO A 589 -15.12 -1.33 -17.39
C PRO A 589 -15.15 -0.17 -18.41
N HIS A 590 -15.47 1.04 -17.97
CA HIS A 590 -15.62 2.23 -18.81
C HIS A 590 -15.14 3.50 -18.10
N PHE A 591 -14.35 4.32 -18.80
CA PHE A 591 -13.91 5.61 -18.28
C PHE A 591 -15.01 6.65 -18.48
N ASN A 592 -15.55 7.20 -17.40
CA ASN A 592 -16.51 8.30 -17.46
C ASN A 592 -15.75 9.64 -17.57
N PRO A 593 -15.76 10.31 -18.73
CA PRO A 593 -14.97 11.54 -18.93
C PRO A 593 -15.45 12.72 -18.07
N ASN A 594 -16.70 12.69 -17.58
CA ASN A 594 -17.26 13.76 -16.76
C ASN A 594 -16.80 13.66 -15.29
N THR A 595 -16.75 12.44 -14.75
CA THR A 595 -16.31 12.19 -13.36
C THR A 595 -14.82 11.83 -13.27
N ARG A 596 -14.15 11.61 -14.41
CA ARG A 596 -12.77 11.10 -14.51
C ARG A 596 -12.55 9.76 -13.77
N LYS A 597 -13.59 8.93 -13.62
CA LYS A 597 -13.55 7.64 -12.90
C LYS A 597 -13.80 6.45 -13.81
N CYS A 598 -13.29 5.30 -13.39
CA CYS A 598 -13.54 4.00 -14.01
C CYS A 598 -14.79 3.36 -13.39
N VAL A 599 -15.86 3.27 -14.17
CA VAL A 599 -17.13 2.66 -13.77
C VAL A 599 -17.37 1.40 -14.58
N CYS A 600 -18.08 0.41 -14.05
CA CYS A 600 -18.50 -0.74 -14.83
C CYS A 600 -19.74 -0.35 -15.67
N ARG A 601 -19.67 -0.46 -16.99
CA ARG A 601 -20.79 -0.27 -17.94
C ARG A 601 -21.14 -1.62 -18.57
N CYS A 602 -22.39 -2.01 -18.49
CA CYS A 602 -22.90 -3.17 -19.22
C CYS A 602 -22.93 -2.91 -20.74
N SER A 603 -22.69 -3.95 -21.53
CA SER A 603 -22.64 -3.87 -22.99
C SER A 603 -24.03 -3.61 -23.60
N GLU A 604 -24.11 -2.87 -24.72
CA GLU A 604 -25.35 -2.64 -25.47
C GLU A 604 -26.04 -3.93 -25.98
N LYS A 605 -25.35 -5.07 -25.97
CA LYS A 605 -25.90 -6.37 -26.41
C LYS A 605 -26.74 -7.07 -25.34
N THR A 606 -26.71 -6.59 -24.11
CA THR A 606 -27.53 -7.06 -22.99
C THR A 606 -28.36 -5.88 -22.50
N LYS A 607 -29.69 -5.92 -22.72
CA LYS A 607 -30.65 -4.87 -22.33
C LYS A 607 -30.85 -4.72 -20.80
N ASP A 608 -29.84 -5.00 -20.01
CA ASP A 608 -29.80 -4.68 -18.59
C ASP A 608 -28.58 -3.80 -18.34
N CYS A 609 -28.81 -2.49 -18.39
CA CYS A 609 -27.90 -1.55 -17.75
C CYS A 609 -28.70 -0.38 -17.21
N PRO A 610 -28.76 -0.18 -15.89
CA PRO A 610 -29.73 0.75 -15.32
C PRO A 610 -29.18 2.20 -15.27
N ASN A 611 -30.03 3.19 -15.01
CA ASN A 611 -29.71 4.63 -14.86
C ASN A 611 -28.89 5.01 -13.61
N LYS A 612 -27.98 6.00 -13.65
CA LYS A 612 -27.30 6.65 -12.48
C LYS A 612 -28.18 6.81 -11.20
N TRP A 613 -27.97 6.00 -10.16
CA TRP A 613 -29.00 5.53 -9.19
C TRP A 613 -29.93 4.53 -9.86
N THR A 614 -29.35 3.36 -10.05
CA THR A 614 -29.96 2.24 -10.71
C THR A 614 -30.86 1.55 -9.73
N ASP A 615 -32.10 1.26 -10.10
CA ASP A 615 -32.80 0.18 -9.42
C ASP A 615 -31.93 -1.07 -9.52
N ALA A 616 -31.50 -1.61 -8.37
CA ALA A 616 -31.04 -2.99 -8.32
C ALA A 616 -32.30 -3.84 -8.53
N SER A 617 -32.62 -4.08 -9.82
CA SER A 617 -33.84 -4.65 -10.39
C SER A 617 -34.20 -6.06 -9.91
N GLY A 618 -34.30 -6.24 -8.59
CA GLY A 618 -34.50 -7.53 -7.95
C GLY A 618 -34.40 -7.53 -6.43
N TYR A 619 -33.83 -6.50 -5.77
CA TYR A 619 -33.73 -6.49 -4.30
C TYR A 619 -35.11 -6.45 -3.64
N SER A 620 -35.52 -7.58 -3.07
CA SER A 620 -36.85 -7.69 -2.45
C SER A 620 -36.97 -6.74 -1.27
N ALA A 621 -38.16 -6.16 -1.08
CA ALA A 621 -38.37 -5.20 -0.02
C ALA A 621 -38.01 -5.74 1.36
N LEU A 622 -37.43 -4.89 2.22
CA LEU A 622 -37.21 -5.25 3.62
C LEU A 622 -38.55 -5.71 4.23
N PRO A 623 -38.55 -6.82 4.98
CA PRO A 623 -39.75 -7.40 5.59
C PRO A 623 -40.33 -6.51 6.69
N PHE A 624 -39.53 -5.58 7.22
CA PHE A 624 -39.87 -4.66 8.28
C PHE A 624 -39.32 -3.25 8.01
N SER A 625 -40.01 -2.21 8.47
CA SER A 625 -39.60 -0.83 8.19
C SER A 625 -38.47 -0.34 9.11
N ILE A 626 -37.49 0.36 8.52
CA ILE A 626 -36.40 1.03 9.26
C ILE A 626 -36.97 2.22 10.06
N TYR A 627 -38.02 2.87 9.55
CA TYR A 627 -38.69 4.01 10.18
C TYR A 627 -40.23 3.85 10.21
N SER A 628 -40.89 4.51 11.18
CA SER A 628 -42.35 4.54 11.33
C SER A 628 -42.85 5.96 11.61
N GLU A 629 -43.85 6.41 10.84
CA GLU A 629 -44.48 7.74 10.98
C GLU A 629 -45.29 7.94 12.27
N ARG A 630 -45.41 6.91 13.15
CA ARG A 630 -46.07 7.04 14.46
C ARG A 630 -45.32 7.92 15.47
N GLY A 631 -44.17 8.49 15.09
CA GLY A 631 -43.74 9.78 15.63
C GLY A 631 -42.89 9.77 16.90
N ARG A 632 -42.21 8.67 17.27
CA ARG A 632 -41.26 8.66 18.39
C ARG A 632 -39.95 7.93 18.06
N GLY A 633 -38.98 8.71 17.58
CA GLY A 633 -37.57 8.72 18.01
C GLY A 633 -36.62 7.58 17.65
N TYR A 634 -37.02 6.33 17.67
CA TYR A 634 -36.10 5.19 17.49
C TYR A 634 -36.91 3.95 17.12
N LYS A 635 -36.49 3.10 16.19
CA LYS A 635 -37.14 1.80 15.99
C LYS A 635 -36.13 0.65 15.83
N PRO A 636 -36.51 -0.56 16.31
CA PRO A 636 -35.63 -1.66 16.73
C PRO A 636 -35.21 -2.57 15.57
N SER A 637 -34.54 -1.98 14.60
CA SER A 637 -33.76 -2.76 13.65
C SER A 637 -32.30 -2.33 13.68
N ARG A 638 -31.43 -3.26 13.31
CA ARG A 638 -30.00 -3.05 13.19
C ARG A 638 -29.52 -3.68 11.88
N PHE A 639 -28.53 -3.04 11.30
CA PHE A 639 -27.68 -3.65 10.30
C PHE A 639 -26.45 -4.19 11.01
N VAL A 640 -26.21 -5.48 10.90
CA VAL A 640 -25.17 -6.21 11.63
C VAL A 640 -24.75 -7.37 10.73
N ASP A 641 -23.45 -7.61 10.58
CA ASP A 641 -22.96 -8.83 9.94
C ASP A 641 -23.15 -10.01 10.93
N LEU A 642 -24.15 -10.85 10.68
CA LEU A 642 -24.47 -11.99 11.55
C LEU A 642 -23.71 -13.26 11.17
N ASN A 643 -23.32 -13.42 9.92
CA ASN A 643 -22.69 -14.65 9.43
C ASN A 643 -21.17 -14.51 9.21
N GLY A 644 -20.63 -13.30 9.35
CA GLY A 644 -19.21 -12.98 9.18
C GLY A 644 -18.80 -12.95 7.70
N ASP A 645 -19.72 -12.67 6.78
CA ASP A 645 -19.42 -12.62 5.34
C ASP A 645 -18.98 -11.24 4.84
N GLY A 646 -18.92 -10.25 5.74
CA GLY A 646 -18.54 -8.88 5.46
C GLY A 646 -19.69 -8.02 4.91
N LEU A 647 -20.88 -8.58 4.71
CA LEU A 647 -22.07 -7.87 4.27
C LEU A 647 -22.99 -7.58 5.45
N LEU A 648 -23.70 -6.46 5.39
CA LEU A 648 -24.62 -6.10 6.47
C LEU A 648 -25.95 -6.84 6.35
N ASP A 649 -26.26 -7.66 7.35
CA ASP A 649 -27.56 -8.33 7.50
C ASP A 649 -28.56 -7.46 8.24
N PHE A 650 -29.84 -7.82 8.15
CA PHE A 650 -30.93 -7.07 8.79
C PHE A 650 -31.57 -7.85 9.93
N VAL A 651 -31.56 -7.27 11.12
CA VAL A 651 -32.21 -7.86 12.31
C VAL A 651 -33.21 -6.92 12.94
N TYR A 652 -34.30 -7.48 13.48
CA TYR A 652 -35.24 -6.76 14.33
C TYR A 652 -35.84 -7.66 15.41
N HIS A 653 -36.16 -7.08 16.57
CA HIS A 653 -36.98 -7.73 17.60
C HIS A 653 -37.69 -6.70 18.47
N ILE A 654 -39.02 -6.72 18.46
CA ILE A 654 -39.90 -5.78 19.15
C ILE A 654 -40.80 -6.50 20.12
N LEU A 655 -40.91 -5.94 21.32
CA LEU A 655 -41.92 -6.32 22.30
C LEU A 655 -43.11 -5.35 22.27
N THR A 656 -44.30 -5.86 21.97
CA THR A 656 -45.57 -5.12 22.13
C THR A 656 -46.39 -5.73 23.27
N PRO A 657 -47.36 -5.00 23.86
CA PRO A 657 -48.19 -5.53 24.95
C PRO A 657 -48.96 -6.82 24.63
N LYS A 658 -49.16 -7.16 23.34
CA LYS A 658 -49.98 -8.31 22.91
C LYS A 658 -49.23 -9.35 22.06
N LYS A 659 -48.08 -9.00 21.45
CA LYS A 659 -47.30 -9.87 20.53
C LYS A 659 -45.81 -9.52 20.54
N SER A 660 -44.95 -10.50 20.29
CA SER A 660 -43.53 -10.29 19.97
C SER A 660 -43.32 -10.43 18.46
N PHE A 661 -42.58 -9.50 17.86
CA PHE A 661 -42.22 -9.53 16.44
C PHE A 661 -40.70 -9.60 16.32
N LYS A 662 -40.16 -10.66 15.75
CA LYS A 662 -38.71 -10.84 15.54
C LYS A 662 -38.41 -11.34 14.13
N GLY A 663 -37.17 -11.16 13.71
CA GLY A 663 -36.69 -11.62 12.42
C GLY A 663 -35.22 -11.28 12.20
N ALA A 664 -34.45 -12.23 11.68
CA ALA A 664 -33.10 -12.03 11.17
C ALA A 664 -33.01 -12.45 9.69
N TYR A 665 -32.48 -11.58 8.86
CA TYR A 665 -32.44 -11.77 7.43
C TYR A 665 -31.02 -11.55 6.92
N LEU A 666 -30.42 -12.62 6.42
CA LEU A 666 -29.09 -12.55 5.84
C LEU A 666 -29.15 -11.92 4.44
N ASN A 667 -28.19 -11.07 4.14
CA ASN A 667 -28.06 -10.44 2.84
C ASN A 667 -27.47 -11.44 1.84
N ASP A 668 -28.25 -11.82 0.83
CA ASP A 668 -27.77 -12.66 -0.26
C ASP A 668 -27.66 -11.82 -1.55
N PRO A 669 -26.45 -11.37 -1.91
CA PRO A 669 -26.23 -10.57 -3.11
C PRO A 669 -26.46 -11.37 -4.40
N THR A 670 -26.29 -12.70 -4.36
CA THR A 670 -26.53 -13.56 -5.54
C THR A 670 -28.02 -13.66 -5.86
N LEU A 671 -28.86 -13.72 -4.82
CA LEU A 671 -30.32 -13.76 -4.95
C LEU A 671 -30.95 -12.37 -4.95
N LYS A 672 -30.15 -11.32 -4.69
CA LYS A 672 -30.61 -9.94 -4.48
C LYS A 672 -31.77 -9.91 -3.49
N LYS A 673 -31.61 -10.45 -2.30
CA LYS A 673 -32.67 -10.39 -1.27
C LYS A 673 -32.14 -10.64 0.12
N PHE A 674 -32.90 -10.14 1.08
CA PHE A 674 -32.78 -10.50 2.48
C PHE A 674 -33.50 -11.83 2.73
N VAL A 675 -32.74 -12.90 3.00
CA VAL A 675 -33.27 -14.25 3.22
C VAL A 675 -33.55 -14.43 4.71
N HIS A 676 -34.81 -14.67 5.07
CA HIS A 676 -35.16 -14.96 6.47
C HIS A 676 -34.44 -16.23 6.94
N LYS A 677 -33.71 -16.13 8.05
CA LYS A 677 -33.04 -17.24 8.71
C LYS A 677 -33.48 -17.27 10.18
N PRO A 678 -34.56 -18.00 10.50
CA PRO A 678 -35.14 -18.05 11.84
C PRO A 678 -34.14 -18.42 12.95
N GLU A 679 -33.13 -19.20 12.63
CA GLU A 679 -32.05 -19.59 13.54
C GLU A 679 -31.26 -18.39 14.10
N PHE A 680 -31.18 -17.29 13.34
CA PHE A 680 -30.53 -16.04 13.77
C PHE A 680 -31.52 -15.02 14.36
N ASP A 681 -32.83 -15.31 14.43
CA ASP A 681 -33.80 -14.40 15.05
C ASP A 681 -33.35 -14.03 16.47
N PRO A 682 -33.27 -12.74 16.84
CA PRO A 682 -32.73 -12.36 18.13
C PRO A 682 -33.51 -13.03 19.29
N PRO A 683 -32.82 -13.59 20.29
CA PRO A 683 -33.46 -14.23 21.43
C PRO A 683 -34.16 -13.23 22.37
N VAL A 684 -33.72 -11.96 22.35
CA VAL A 684 -34.23 -10.89 23.22
C VAL A 684 -34.58 -9.63 22.44
N ALA A 685 -35.64 -8.95 22.89
CA ALA A 685 -36.17 -7.76 22.22
C ALA A 685 -35.19 -6.60 22.29
N LEU A 686 -35.02 -5.88 21.17
CA LEU A 686 -34.12 -4.73 21.06
C LEU A 686 -34.77 -3.43 21.55
N ALA A 687 -36.09 -3.28 21.31
CA ALA A 687 -36.89 -2.18 21.85
C ALA A 687 -38.34 -2.58 22.13
N THR A 688 -39.07 -1.70 22.83
CA THR A 688 -40.53 -1.77 22.97
C THR A 688 -41.25 -1.03 21.84
N GLU A 689 -42.58 -1.18 21.74
CA GLU A 689 -43.41 -0.37 20.82
C GLU A 689 -43.29 1.15 21.06
N LYS A 690 -42.88 1.56 22.27
CA LYS A 690 -42.65 2.96 22.64
C LYS A 690 -41.21 3.44 22.37
N SER A 691 -40.38 2.62 21.71
CA SER A 691 -39.02 2.97 21.27
C SER A 691 -37.96 3.07 22.37
N SER A 692 -38.21 2.51 23.55
CA SER A 692 -37.21 2.43 24.63
C SER A 692 -36.10 1.45 24.26
N ASP A 693 -34.83 1.87 24.32
CA ASP A 693 -33.66 0.96 24.21
C ASP A 693 -33.75 -0.10 25.32
N LEU A 694 -33.75 -1.38 24.94
CA LEU A 694 -33.79 -2.49 25.90
C LEU A 694 -32.40 -2.96 26.35
N GLY A 695 -31.36 -2.21 25.98
CA GLY A 695 -29.99 -2.44 26.41
C GLY A 695 -29.32 -3.57 25.64
N VAL A 696 -29.79 -3.89 24.44
CA VAL A 696 -29.20 -4.93 23.59
C VAL A 696 -28.10 -4.32 22.71
N ARG A 697 -26.96 -4.99 22.62
CA ARG A 697 -25.85 -4.65 21.73
C ARG A 697 -25.46 -5.88 20.92
N PHE A 698 -25.08 -5.67 19.67
CA PHE A 698 -24.47 -6.67 18.81
C PHE A 698 -22.98 -6.35 18.74
N VAL A 699 -22.15 -7.24 19.26
CA VAL A 699 -20.70 -7.09 19.34
C VAL A 699 -20.05 -8.46 19.25
N ASP A 700 -18.91 -8.60 18.59
CA ASP A 700 -18.15 -9.85 18.59
C ASP A 700 -17.46 -10.04 19.96
N LEU A 701 -17.98 -10.97 20.77
CA LEU A 701 -17.49 -11.24 22.12
C LEU A 701 -16.40 -12.30 22.15
N ASN A 702 -16.31 -13.18 21.14
CA ASN A 702 -15.37 -14.30 21.14
C ASN A 702 -14.26 -14.18 20.08
N GLY A 703 -14.29 -13.12 19.27
CA GLY A 703 -13.32 -12.83 18.22
C GLY A 703 -13.47 -13.74 17.00
N ASP A 704 -14.66 -14.27 16.73
CA ASP A 704 -14.93 -15.16 15.60
C ASP A 704 -15.48 -14.46 14.34
N GLU A 705 -15.44 -13.12 14.34
CA GLU A 705 -15.90 -12.21 13.29
C GLU A 705 -17.42 -12.22 13.08
N LYS A 706 -18.20 -12.88 13.95
CA LYS A 706 -19.66 -12.83 13.93
C LYS A 706 -20.17 -11.97 15.06
N ALA A 707 -21.26 -11.26 14.81
CA ALA A 707 -21.89 -10.49 15.86
C ALA A 707 -22.59 -11.38 16.89
N ASP A 708 -22.14 -11.28 18.13
CA ASP A 708 -22.80 -11.85 19.31
C ASP A 708 -23.80 -10.87 19.92
N LEU A 709 -24.69 -11.35 20.78
CA LEU A 709 -25.71 -10.54 21.43
C LEU A 709 -25.43 -10.43 22.93
N VAL A 710 -25.29 -9.20 23.43
CA VAL A 710 -25.19 -8.91 24.86
C VAL A 710 -26.28 -7.94 25.30
N TYR A 711 -26.85 -8.13 26.49
CA TYR A 711 -27.89 -7.24 27.00
C TYR A 711 -27.84 -7.05 28.52
N GLY A 712 -28.28 -5.88 28.98
CA GLY A 712 -28.36 -5.53 30.39
C GLY A 712 -29.25 -4.33 30.64
N ARG A 713 -30.34 -4.52 31.40
CA ARG A 713 -31.37 -3.52 31.67
C ARG A 713 -31.84 -3.58 33.12
N LEU A 714 -32.02 -2.42 33.74
CA LEU A 714 -32.83 -2.25 34.95
C LEU A 714 -34.25 -1.86 34.52
N THR A 715 -35.26 -2.60 34.96
CA THR A 715 -36.66 -2.26 34.66
C THR A 715 -37.24 -1.31 35.71
N ASN A 716 -38.32 -0.62 35.37
CA ASN A 716 -39.09 0.23 36.29
C ASN A 716 -39.77 -0.50 37.46
N LYS A 717 -39.61 -1.83 37.55
CA LYS A 717 -40.03 -2.68 38.66
C LYS A 717 -38.83 -3.15 39.51
N ASP A 718 -37.68 -2.51 39.36
CA ASP A 718 -36.40 -2.90 39.95
C ASP A 718 -35.88 -4.30 39.55
N GLU A 719 -36.44 -4.90 38.50
CA GLU A 719 -35.96 -6.19 37.98
C GLU A 719 -34.70 -5.99 37.12
N ARG A 720 -33.66 -6.79 37.38
CA ARG A 720 -32.40 -6.78 36.62
C ARG A 720 -32.42 -7.85 35.54
N VAL A 721 -32.47 -7.42 34.29
CA VAL A 721 -32.53 -8.31 33.12
C VAL A 721 -31.22 -8.21 32.35
N LYS A 722 -30.40 -9.26 32.38
CA LYS A 722 -29.11 -9.28 31.67
C LYS A 722 -28.76 -10.67 31.15
N GLY A 723 -27.95 -10.74 30.11
CA GLY A 723 -27.53 -11.99 29.49
C GLY A 723 -26.57 -11.78 28.32
N ALA A 724 -26.03 -12.88 27.79
CA ALA A 724 -25.22 -12.90 26.58
C ALA A 724 -25.47 -14.19 25.79
N TYR A 725 -25.47 -14.08 24.47
CA TYR A 725 -25.63 -15.17 23.52
C TYR A 725 -24.54 -15.09 22.46
N ILE A 726 -23.80 -16.19 22.28
CA ILE A 726 -22.82 -16.33 21.22
C ILE A 726 -23.50 -16.84 19.96
N ASN A 727 -23.16 -16.24 18.83
CA ASN A 727 -23.61 -16.65 17.52
C ASN A 727 -22.71 -17.77 16.98
N THR A 728 -23.25 -18.98 16.92
CA THR A 728 -22.47 -20.17 16.50
C THR A 728 -22.31 -20.29 14.98
N GLY A 729 -22.87 -19.35 14.20
CA GLY A 729 -23.07 -19.49 12.75
C GLY A 729 -24.23 -20.41 12.36
N SER A 730 -24.89 -21.04 13.34
CA SER A 730 -26.11 -21.85 13.16
C SER A 730 -27.24 -21.45 14.13
N GLY A 731 -27.07 -20.29 14.79
CA GLY A 731 -28.00 -19.73 15.77
C GLY A 731 -27.34 -19.40 17.10
N TRP A 732 -28.17 -19.06 18.08
CA TRP A 732 -27.75 -18.46 19.35
C TRP A 732 -27.51 -19.49 20.47
N LYS A 733 -26.36 -19.41 21.12
CA LYS A 733 -26.02 -20.20 22.31
C LYS A 733 -25.88 -19.29 23.53
N LEU A 734 -26.70 -19.50 24.55
CA LEU A 734 -26.57 -18.80 25.83
C LEU A 734 -25.17 -19.02 26.40
N SER A 735 -24.47 -17.93 26.73
CA SER A 735 -23.08 -17.97 27.20
C SER A 735 -22.93 -17.10 28.45
N PRO A 736 -23.18 -17.67 29.65
CA PRO A 736 -23.19 -16.94 30.91
C PRO A 736 -21.88 -16.22 31.26
N GLU A 737 -20.75 -16.71 30.76
CA GLU A 737 -19.43 -16.14 30.97
C GLU A 737 -19.28 -14.72 30.40
N TYR A 738 -20.05 -14.37 29.35
CA TYR A 738 -20.03 -13.06 28.71
C TYR A 738 -21.12 -12.10 29.21
N ILE A 739 -21.90 -12.47 30.23
CA ILE A 739 -22.90 -11.58 30.83
C ILE A 739 -22.24 -10.26 31.24
N PRO A 740 -22.79 -9.09 30.86
CA PRO A 740 -22.11 -7.82 31.08
C PRO A 740 -21.96 -7.57 32.59
N PRO A 741 -20.77 -7.08 33.05
CA PRO A 741 -20.52 -6.85 34.47
C PRO A 741 -21.45 -5.81 35.09
N ARG A 742 -21.91 -4.85 34.29
CA ARG A 742 -22.87 -3.79 34.67
C ARG A 742 -24.05 -3.78 33.70
N LEU A 743 -25.17 -3.21 34.16
CA LEU A 743 -26.33 -2.98 33.30
C LEU A 743 -25.99 -1.85 32.31
N ILE A 744 -26.52 -1.97 31.09
CA ILE A 744 -26.23 -1.07 29.97
C ILE A 744 -27.21 0.11 29.98
N VAL A 745 -28.48 -0.17 30.28
CA VAL A 745 -29.55 0.84 30.36
C VAL A 745 -30.45 0.65 31.58
N SER A 746 -31.24 1.66 31.90
CA SER A 746 -32.31 1.65 32.89
C SER A 746 -33.59 2.21 32.26
N ASP A 747 -34.76 1.69 32.68
CA ASP A 747 -36.05 2.22 32.22
C ASP A 747 -36.32 3.62 32.72
N ASP A 748 -35.92 3.88 33.96
CA ASP A 748 -36.03 5.18 34.58
C ASP A 748 -34.81 6.02 34.22
N ASP A 749 -33.60 5.41 34.13
CA ASP A 749 -32.34 6.16 33.95
C ASP A 749 -31.72 6.26 32.55
N GLY A 750 -32.29 5.64 31.52
CA GLY A 750 -31.69 5.70 30.18
C GLY A 750 -30.29 5.07 30.07
N ASP A 751 -29.33 5.76 29.45
CA ASP A 751 -27.95 5.28 29.23
C ASP A 751 -27.14 5.29 30.54
N LEU A 752 -26.66 4.11 30.97
CA LEU A 752 -25.88 3.95 32.19
C LEU A 752 -24.37 4.22 32.01
N GLY A 753 -23.98 4.84 30.90
CA GLY A 753 -22.60 5.24 30.62
C GLY A 753 -21.70 4.06 30.26
N VAL A 754 -22.26 3.00 29.65
CA VAL A 754 -21.55 1.78 29.26
C VAL A 754 -21.14 1.81 27.79
N ARG A 755 -19.90 1.45 27.48
CA ARG A 755 -19.41 1.27 26.09
C ARG A 755 -18.67 -0.05 25.95
N PHE A 756 -18.79 -0.65 24.76
CA PHE A 756 -18.03 -1.81 24.33
C PHE A 756 -16.97 -1.32 23.35
N VAL A 757 -15.69 -1.40 23.71
CA VAL A 757 -14.56 -0.82 22.96
C VAL A 757 -13.34 -1.70 23.11
N GLU A 758 -12.50 -1.78 22.09
CA GLU A 758 -11.21 -2.46 22.17
C GLU A 758 -10.21 -1.62 22.99
N LEU A 759 -9.73 -2.12 24.13
CA LEU A 759 -8.82 -1.38 25.01
C LEU A 759 -7.38 -1.92 24.94
N ASN A 760 -7.20 -3.25 24.85
CA ASN A 760 -5.88 -3.85 24.98
C ASN A 760 -5.24 -4.27 23.63
N GLY A 761 -5.98 -4.16 22.53
CA GLY A 761 -5.54 -4.47 21.18
C GLY A 761 -5.42 -5.98 20.91
N ASP A 762 -6.19 -6.81 21.63
CA ASP A 762 -6.26 -8.25 21.42
C ASP A 762 -7.33 -8.66 20.40
N GLY A 763 -8.17 -7.71 19.99
CA GLY A 763 -9.21 -7.88 18.97
C GLY A 763 -10.53 -8.38 19.53
N MET A 764 -10.65 -8.48 20.86
CA MET A 764 -11.91 -8.77 21.55
C MET A 764 -12.46 -7.51 22.21
N VAL A 765 -13.75 -7.27 22.02
CA VAL A 765 -14.38 -6.09 22.60
C VAL A 765 -14.34 -6.09 24.14
N ASP A 766 -13.82 -5.02 24.72
CA ASP A 766 -13.76 -4.82 26.16
C ASP A 766 -14.94 -3.97 26.67
N PHE A 767 -15.09 -3.88 27.99
CA PHE A 767 -16.23 -3.21 28.63
C PHE A 767 -15.76 -2.05 29.50
N VAL A 768 -16.23 -0.83 29.21
CA VAL A 768 -15.97 0.36 30.06
C VAL A 768 -17.27 0.99 30.53
N PHE A 769 -17.22 1.61 31.71
CA PHE A 769 -18.35 2.37 32.22
C PHE A 769 -17.91 3.54 33.09
N TYR A 770 -18.62 4.65 32.99
CA TYR A 770 -18.51 5.77 33.92
C TYR A 770 -19.80 6.60 33.87
N ARG A 771 -20.58 6.55 34.95
CA ARG A 771 -21.77 7.40 35.17
C ARG A 771 -21.54 8.33 36.36
N TYR A 772 -21.86 9.60 36.21
CA TYR A 772 -21.84 10.59 37.28
C TYR A 772 -23.24 10.74 37.87
N ILE A 773 -23.41 10.42 39.16
CA ILE A 773 -24.70 10.57 39.87
C ILE A 773 -24.63 11.70 40.89
N SER A 774 -23.58 11.70 41.71
CA SER A 774 -23.23 12.80 42.61
C SER A 774 -21.75 12.74 42.95
N GLU A 775 -21.20 13.77 43.60
CA GLU A 775 -19.79 13.77 44.02
C GLU A 775 -19.38 12.50 44.78
N LYS A 776 -20.29 11.94 45.60
CA LYS A 776 -20.05 10.73 46.40
C LYS A 776 -20.43 9.42 45.70
N ASN A 777 -21.13 9.47 44.57
CA ASN A 777 -21.62 8.30 43.85
C ASN A 777 -21.33 8.40 42.36
N GLN A 778 -20.26 7.74 41.91
CA GLN A 778 -19.80 7.75 40.52
C GLN A 778 -19.37 6.36 40.10
N PRO A 779 -20.31 5.46 39.75
CA PRO A 779 -19.95 4.12 39.30
C PRO A 779 -19.10 4.20 38.03
N LYS A 780 -17.83 3.75 38.16
CA LYS A 780 -16.85 3.73 37.08
C LYS A 780 -15.95 2.50 37.13
N GLY A 781 -15.46 2.08 35.98
CA GLY A 781 -14.51 0.98 35.85
C GLY A 781 -14.34 0.50 34.41
N ALA A 782 -13.49 -0.51 34.26
CA ALA A 782 -13.29 -1.22 33.02
C ALA A 782 -13.04 -2.71 33.27
N PHE A 783 -13.40 -3.55 32.29
CA PHE A 783 -13.19 -4.98 32.28
C PHE A 783 -12.66 -5.39 30.90
N ILE A 784 -11.60 -6.18 30.90
CA ILE A 784 -11.06 -6.80 29.70
C ILE A 784 -11.80 -8.11 29.43
N ASN A 785 -12.14 -8.34 28.17
CA ASN A 785 -12.64 -9.61 27.70
C ASN A 785 -11.46 -10.59 27.52
N THR A 786 -11.57 -11.79 28.10
CA THR A 786 -10.48 -12.78 28.08
C THR A 786 -10.75 -13.95 27.15
N GLY A 787 -11.82 -13.86 26.34
CA GLY A 787 -12.33 -14.98 25.55
C GLY A 787 -13.01 -16.07 26.38
N ASN A 788 -13.09 -15.89 27.70
CA ASN A 788 -13.82 -16.75 28.65
C ASN A 788 -14.53 -15.90 29.72
N GLY A 789 -14.94 -14.69 29.35
CA GLY A 789 -15.61 -13.74 30.23
C GLY A 789 -14.73 -12.56 30.67
N TRP A 790 -15.22 -11.82 31.67
CA TRP A 790 -14.74 -10.49 32.02
C TRP A 790 -13.73 -10.48 33.17
N LYS A 791 -12.61 -9.79 32.97
CA LYS A 791 -11.59 -9.55 34.01
C LYS A 791 -11.48 -8.06 34.33
N ALA A 792 -11.65 -7.69 35.60
CA ALA A 792 -11.52 -6.30 36.03
C ALA A 792 -10.14 -5.71 35.64
N ALA A 793 -10.17 -4.52 35.04
CA ALA A 793 -8.99 -3.84 34.51
C ALA A 793 -9.07 -2.34 34.85
N PRO A 794 -8.92 -1.98 36.14
CA PRO A 794 -9.13 -0.62 36.61
C PRO A 794 -8.21 0.42 35.95
N GLN A 795 -7.06 0.00 35.39
CA GLN A 795 -6.15 0.87 34.65
C GLN A 795 -6.77 1.46 33.37
N PHE A 796 -7.81 0.83 32.81
CA PHE A 796 -8.56 1.36 31.67
C PHE A 796 -9.87 2.04 32.08
N THR A 797 -10.06 2.37 33.36
CA THR A 797 -11.23 3.15 33.79
C THR A 797 -11.24 4.51 33.09
N PRO A 798 -12.32 4.90 32.38
CA PRO A 798 -12.37 6.18 31.70
C PRO A 798 -12.07 7.34 32.66
N PRO A 799 -11.26 8.33 32.25
CA PRO A 799 -10.87 9.43 33.13
C PRO A 799 -11.98 10.47 33.34
N TYR A 800 -13.02 10.45 32.50
CA TYR A 800 -14.12 11.40 32.51
C TYR A 800 -15.49 10.69 32.36
N PRO A 801 -16.57 11.15 33.02
CA PRO A 801 -17.89 10.55 32.92
C PRO A 801 -18.39 10.46 31.47
N ILE A 802 -19.02 9.33 31.13
CA ILE A 802 -19.62 9.11 29.80
C ILE A 802 -21.10 9.57 29.82
N ALA A 803 -21.79 9.38 30.94
CA ALA A 803 -23.17 9.80 31.17
C ALA A 803 -23.31 10.47 32.56
N SER A 804 -24.30 11.34 32.71
CA SER A 804 -24.60 12.05 33.96
C SER A 804 -26.11 12.08 34.25
N ASP A 805 -26.45 12.04 35.55
CA ASP A 805 -27.80 12.26 36.07
C ASP A 805 -28.07 13.74 36.37
N TYR A 806 -27.04 14.56 36.30
CA TYR A 806 -27.11 15.99 36.59
C TYR A 806 -27.42 16.76 35.31
N ASP A 807 -28.53 17.49 35.32
CA ASP A 807 -28.93 18.47 34.30
C ASP A 807 -28.11 19.75 34.47
N HIS A 808 -27.36 20.15 33.42
CA HIS A 808 -26.55 21.35 33.46
C HIS A 808 -27.32 22.63 33.05
N ASP A 809 -28.52 22.51 32.48
CA ASP A 809 -29.35 23.62 32.01
C ASP A 809 -30.69 23.70 32.78
N ASN A 810 -30.70 24.46 33.87
CA ASN A 810 -31.90 24.81 34.65
C ASN A 810 -32.92 25.72 33.90
N ASP A 811 -33.01 25.66 32.57
CA ASP A 811 -33.92 26.49 31.78
C ASP A 811 -34.69 25.61 30.78
N TYR A 812 -36.02 25.51 30.97
CA TYR A 812 -37.04 24.74 30.22
C TYR A 812 -37.40 23.32 30.73
N ASP A 813 -38.31 23.33 31.70
CA ASP A 813 -39.33 22.33 32.08
C ASP A 813 -39.84 21.45 30.91
N TYR A 814 -39.32 20.20 30.79
CA TYR A 814 -40.04 18.95 30.47
C TYR A 814 -39.14 17.69 30.68
N ASP A 815 -39.42 16.94 31.76
CA ASP A 815 -39.39 15.46 31.94
C ASP A 815 -38.15 14.63 31.47
N TYR A 816 -37.20 14.42 32.41
CA TYR A 816 -36.09 13.44 32.47
C TYR A 816 -35.13 13.32 31.26
N ASP A 817 -34.11 14.19 31.17
CA ASP A 817 -33.01 14.02 30.23
C ASP A 817 -31.67 13.74 30.95
N TYR A 818 -31.17 12.52 30.81
CA TYR A 818 -29.81 12.12 31.17
C TYR A 818 -28.86 12.60 30.08
N GLU A 819 -27.78 13.30 30.44
CA GLU A 819 -26.92 13.96 29.46
C GLU A 819 -25.74 13.07 29.00
N ASP A 820 -25.63 12.87 27.68
CA ASP A 820 -24.39 12.43 27.01
C ASP A 820 -23.29 13.44 27.31
N GLN A 821 -22.26 13.04 28.04
CA GLN A 821 -21.16 13.91 28.49
C GLN A 821 -20.13 14.20 27.37
N SER A 822 -20.57 14.13 26.12
CA SER A 822 -19.81 14.46 24.92
C SER A 822 -18.53 13.64 24.72
N VAL A 823 -18.40 12.52 25.43
CA VAL A 823 -17.26 11.60 25.30
C VAL A 823 -17.41 10.81 24.02
N ARG A 824 -16.35 10.79 23.21
CA ARG A 824 -16.23 9.99 22.00
C ARG A 824 -15.03 9.07 22.13
N PHE A 825 -15.23 7.82 21.73
CA PHE A 825 -14.16 6.83 21.59
C PHE A 825 -13.76 6.79 20.10
N VAL A 826 -12.55 7.24 19.79
CA VAL A 826 -12.07 7.38 18.41
C VAL A 826 -10.56 7.13 18.39
N ASP A 827 -10.05 6.39 17.41
CA ASP A 827 -8.61 6.18 17.22
C ASP A 827 -7.94 7.45 16.64
N LEU A 828 -7.30 8.24 17.50
CA LEU A 828 -6.71 9.53 17.13
C LEU A 828 -5.31 9.38 16.53
N ASN A 829 -4.54 8.37 16.94
CA ASN A 829 -3.15 8.21 16.51
C ASN A 829 -2.99 7.17 15.39
N GLY A 830 -4.05 6.44 15.05
CA GLY A 830 -4.08 5.39 14.04
C GLY A 830 -3.43 4.09 14.49
N ASP A 831 -3.40 3.82 15.80
CA ASP A 831 -2.77 2.62 16.37
C ASP A 831 -3.72 1.42 16.52
N GLY A 832 -4.98 1.58 16.12
CA GLY A 832 -6.03 0.56 16.18
C GLY A 832 -6.73 0.46 17.54
N ARG A 833 -6.34 1.27 18.54
CA ARG A 833 -6.99 1.33 19.85
C ARG A 833 -7.87 2.56 19.94
N MET A 834 -8.96 2.44 20.70
CA MET A 834 -9.88 3.56 20.87
C MET A 834 -9.34 4.56 21.90
N ASP A 835 -9.18 5.81 21.49
CA ASP A 835 -8.83 6.93 22.38
C ASP A 835 -10.06 7.69 22.86
N ILE A 836 -9.92 8.49 23.91
CA ILE A 836 -11.02 9.30 24.47
C ILE A 836 -10.83 10.76 24.11
N VAL A 837 -11.87 11.39 23.57
CA VAL A 837 -11.97 12.85 23.43
C VAL A 837 -13.31 13.38 23.92
N TYR A 838 -13.31 14.57 24.51
CA TYR A 838 -14.52 15.28 24.89
C TYR A 838 -14.28 16.79 24.91
N ARG A 839 -15.33 17.55 24.59
CA ARG A 839 -15.42 18.98 24.85
C ARG A 839 -16.87 19.42 24.88
N GLN A 840 -17.31 19.99 26.00
CA GLN A 840 -18.70 20.42 26.20
C GLN A 840 -18.80 21.68 27.06
N TRP A 841 -19.91 22.40 26.92
CA TRP A 841 -20.26 23.47 27.86
C TRP A 841 -20.85 22.86 29.12
N ILE A 842 -20.49 23.41 30.27
CA ILE A 842 -21.13 23.05 31.55
C ILE A 842 -21.90 24.23 32.16
N SER A 843 -21.50 25.44 31.79
CA SER A 843 -22.22 26.69 32.02
C SER A 843 -21.86 27.67 30.90
N SER A 844 -22.54 28.82 30.83
CA SER A 844 -22.28 29.83 29.80
C SER A 844 -20.84 30.34 29.72
N ASP A 845 -20.05 30.15 30.79
CA ASP A 845 -18.65 30.57 30.93
C ASP A 845 -17.66 29.42 31.14
N ARG A 846 -18.12 28.17 31.37
CA ARG A 846 -17.26 27.02 31.68
C ARG A 846 -17.32 25.93 30.61
N VAL A 847 -16.14 25.52 30.15
CA VAL A 847 -15.96 24.42 29.19
C VAL A 847 -15.11 23.32 29.83
N GLU A 848 -15.62 22.10 29.84
CA GLU A 848 -14.85 20.91 30.18
C GLU A 848 -14.38 20.23 28.90
N LYS A 849 -13.10 19.86 28.84
CA LYS A 849 -12.46 19.31 27.65
C LYS A 849 -11.29 18.42 28.00
N GLY A 850 -11.05 17.40 27.18
CA GLY A 850 -9.93 16.50 27.38
C GLY A 850 -9.69 15.58 26.19
N ALA A 851 -8.47 15.04 26.14
CA ALA A 851 -8.09 13.99 25.22
C ALA A 851 -7.10 13.04 25.91
N TYR A 852 -7.33 11.74 25.77
CA TYR A 852 -6.54 10.69 26.40
C TYR A 852 -6.28 9.57 25.38
N ILE A 853 -5.00 9.31 25.13
CA ILE A 853 -4.56 8.23 24.24
C ILE A 853 -4.47 6.93 25.04
N ASN A 854 -4.94 5.84 24.46
CA ASN A 854 -4.80 4.51 25.02
C ASN A 854 -3.46 3.90 24.60
N ASP A 855 -2.46 3.92 25.48
CA ASP A 855 -1.12 3.35 25.18
C ASP A 855 -1.06 1.81 25.28
N GLY A 856 -2.22 1.18 25.44
CA GLY A 856 -2.39 -0.25 25.65
C GLY A 856 -2.16 -0.75 27.06
N HIS A 857 -1.84 0.15 27.99
CA HIS A 857 -1.73 -0.15 29.41
C HIS A 857 -2.63 0.76 30.25
N THR A 858 -2.82 2.03 29.86
CA THR A 858 -3.61 3.02 30.58
C THR A 858 -4.03 4.17 29.66
N TRP A 859 -4.89 5.05 30.17
CA TRP A 859 -5.18 6.35 29.56
C TRP A 859 -4.05 7.36 29.81
N VAL A 860 -3.49 7.92 28.75
CA VAL A 860 -2.42 8.93 28.78
C VAL A 860 -2.96 10.28 28.35
N TRP A 861 -2.96 11.25 29.28
CA TRP A 861 -3.37 12.63 28.99
C TRP A 861 -2.57 13.22 27.83
N SER A 862 -3.28 13.61 26.77
CA SER A 862 -2.68 14.03 25.50
C SER A 862 -3.33 15.32 25.00
N PRO A 863 -2.97 16.47 25.61
CA PRO A 863 -3.67 17.74 25.41
C PRO A 863 -3.62 18.26 23.96
N GLN A 864 -2.64 17.80 23.16
CA GLN A 864 -2.50 18.13 21.75
C GLN A 864 -3.66 17.61 20.88
N PHE A 865 -4.39 16.60 21.35
CA PHE A 865 -5.58 16.05 20.70
C PHE A 865 -6.90 16.56 21.28
N ILE A 866 -6.88 17.54 22.18
CA ILE A 866 -8.12 18.15 22.68
C ILE A 866 -8.88 18.76 21.49
N PRO A 867 -10.16 18.38 21.28
CA PRO A 867 -10.90 18.81 20.10
C PRO A 867 -11.08 20.34 20.09
N PRO A 868 -10.79 21.03 18.96
CA PRO A 868 -10.90 22.49 18.84
C PRO A 868 -12.33 23.02 18.88
N ILE A 869 -13.33 22.15 18.83
CA ILE A 869 -14.78 22.44 18.89
C ILE A 869 -15.46 21.49 19.88
N HIS A 870 -16.71 21.80 20.24
CA HIS A 870 -17.48 20.94 21.14
C HIS A 870 -17.96 19.67 20.42
N THR A 871 -17.91 18.53 21.12
CA THR A 871 -18.18 17.18 20.58
C THR A 871 -19.62 16.71 20.77
N ASP A 872 -20.40 17.42 21.59
CA ASP A 872 -21.88 17.36 21.68
C ASP A 872 -22.57 17.93 20.43
N ASN A 873 -21.95 18.91 19.78
CA ASN A 873 -22.54 19.61 18.65
C ASN A 873 -22.86 18.62 17.52
N LYS A 874 -24.14 18.44 17.19
CA LYS A 874 -24.56 17.50 16.14
C LYS A 874 -24.04 17.89 14.76
N GLY A 875 -23.63 19.14 14.58
CA GLY A 875 -22.93 19.61 13.40
C GLY A 875 -21.48 19.14 13.31
N ALA A 876 -20.87 18.63 14.38
CA ALA A 876 -19.51 18.08 14.41
C ALA A 876 -19.49 16.58 14.06
N LYS A 877 -18.50 16.13 13.29
CA LYS A 877 -18.29 14.73 12.90
C LYS A 877 -16.80 14.40 12.86
N PHE A 878 -16.46 13.21 13.32
CA PHE A 878 -15.14 12.61 13.09
C PHE A 878 -15.19 11.78 11.80
N VAL A 879 -14.37 12.12 10.83
CA VAL A 879 -14.33 11.50 9.49
C VAL A 879 -12.89 11.58 9.00
N ASP A 880 -12.29 10.49 8.55
CA ASP A 880 -10.98 10.51 7.87
C ASP A 880 -11.16 11.06 6.46
N LEU A 881 -10.93 12.36 6.27
CA LEU A 881 -11.22 13.07 5.02
C LEU A 881 -10.13 12.87 3.96
N ASN A 882 -8.91 12.52 4.35
CA ASN A 882 -7.77 12.36 3.45
C ASN A 882 -7.33 10.90 3.30
N ALA A 883 -8.05 9.96 3.92
CA ALA A 883 -7.75 8.53 3.94
C ALA A 883 -6.34 8.21 4.44
N ASP A 884 -5.86 8.95 5.45
CA ASP A 884 -4.53 8.74 6.04
C ASP A 884 -4.52 7.81 7.26
N GLY A 885 -5.69 7.22 7.57
CA GLY A 885 -5.90 6.30 8.67
C GLY A 885 -6.12 6.98 10.02
N LYS A 886 -6.22 8.31 10.06
CA LYS A 886 -6.51 9.07 11.28
C LYS A 886 -7.78 9.88 11.09
N VAL A 887 -8.55 9.99 12.16
CA VAL A 887 -9.81 10.73 12.09
C VAL A 887 -9.60 12.24 12.09
N ASP A 888 -10.25 12.93 11.16
CA ASP A 888 -10.33 14.40 11.14
C ASP A 888 -11.63 14.88 11.78
N LEU A 889 -11.66 16.17 12.16
CA LEU A 889 -12.82 16.78 12.80
C LEU A 889 -13.41 17.87 11.90
N VAL A 890 -14.62 17.62 11.40
CA VAL A 890 -15.39 18.59 10.61
C VAL A 890 -16.60 19.09 11.36
N TYR A 891 -17.03 20.30 11.06
CA TYR A 891 -18.31 20.80 11.54
C TYR A 891 -18.99 21.77 10.60
N HIS A 892 -20.32 21.73 10.58
CA HIS A 892 -21.15 22.76 9.95
C HIS A 892 -22.54 22.81 10.61
N THR A 893 -22.77 23.84 11.42
CA THR A 893 -24.04 24.10 12.11
C THR A 893 -24.68 25.38 11.58
N ARG A 894 -25.92 25.30 11.09
CA ARG A 894 -26.69 26.46 10.60
C ARG A 894 -27.32 27.22 11.76
N ILE A 895 -27.02 28.51 11.87
CA ILE A 895 -27.58 29.43 12.87
C ILE A 895 -28.87 30.07 12.35
N SER A 896 -28.81 30.61 11.14
CA SER A 896 -29.95 31.25 10.47
C SER A 896 -29.91 30.99 8.98
N SER A 897 -30.81 31.60 8.18
CA SER A 897 -30.76 31.48 6.72
C SER A 897 -29.48 32.02 6.08
N LYS A 898 -28.76 32.91 6.76
CA LYS A 898 -27.54 33.56 6.22
C LYS A 898 -26.28 33.33 7.07
N LYS A 899 -26.37 32.60 8.17
CA LYS A 899 -25.27 32.44 9.14
C LYS A 899 -25.10 30.97 9.52
N SER A 900 -23.85 30.50 9.49
CA SER A 900 -23.45 29.17 9.95
C SER A 900 -22.12 29.24 10.72
N ARG A 901 -21.90 28.31 11.65
CA ARG A 901 -20.58 28.00 12.21
C ARG A 901 -20.05 26.77 11.47
N LYS A 902 -18.91 26.88 10.79
CA LYS A 902 -18.36 25.78 9.99
C LYS A 902 -16.83 25.77 9.98
N GLY A 903 -16.25 24.59 9.79
CA GLY A 903 -14.81 24.41 9.70
C GLY A 903 -14.38 22.96 9.58
N ALA A 904 -13.08 22.75 9.39
CA ALA A 904 -12.46 21.43 9.37
C ALA A 904 -11.05 21.51 9.98
N TYR A 905 -10.72 20.52 10.79
CA TYR A 905 -9.43 20.33 11.44
C TYR A 905 -8.91 18.94 11.08
N MET A 906 -7.78 18.90 10.38
CA MET A 906 -7.11 17.66 10.04
C MET A 906 -6.26 17.19 11.21
N ASN A 907 -6.24 15.89 11.46
CA ASN A 907 -5.38 15.27 12.45
C ASN A 907 -4.13 14.70 11.80
N ASN A 908 -2.97 15.30 12.06
CA ASN A 908 -1.71 14.82 11.47
C ASN A 908 -0.98 13.76 12.33
N GLY A 909 -1.64 13.20 13.35
CA GLY A 909 -1.05 12.28 14.33
C GLY A 909 -0.29 12.96 15.46
N TYR A 910 -0.20 14.29 15.47
CA TYR A 910 0.43 15.05 16.55
C TYR A 910 -0.45 16.18 17.09
N ARG A 911 -1.32 16.77 16.26
CA ARG A 911 -2.23 17.86 16.65
C ARG A 911 -3.32 18.09 15.60
N TRP A 912 -4.34 18.84 15.98
CA TRP A 912 -5.33 19.39 15.07
C TRP A 912 -4.77 20.56 14.25
N ILE A 913 -4.94 20.51 12.92
CA ILE A 913 -4.52 21.55 11.98
C ILE A 913 -5.75 22.05 11.22
N TRP A 914 -6.06 23.34 11.36
CA TRP A 914 -7.15 23.95 10.60
C TRP A 914 -6.88 23.87 9.08
N LYS A 915 -7.87 23.39 8.33
CA LYS A 915 -7.83 23.31 6.86
C LYS A 915 -9.16 23.74 6.28
N SER A 916 -9.25 25.01 5.90
CA SER A 916 -10.49 25.60 5.38
C SER A 916 -11.01 24.88 4.12
N GLN A 917 -10.13 24.31 3.29
CA GLN A 917 -10.53 23.61 2.06
C GLN A 917 -11.42 22.38 2.30
N TYR A 918 -11.34 21.76 3.48
CA TYR A 918 -12.15 20.61 3.86
C TYR A 918 -13.42 20.98 4.61
N THR A 919 -13.70 22.28 4.76
CA THR A 919 -14.93 22.74 5.42
C THR A 919 -16.16 22.22 4.67
N PRO A 920 -17.09 21.51 5.33
CA PRO A 920 -18.26 20.94 4.66
C PRO A 920 -19.07 22.04 3.94
N PRO A 921 -19.43 21.85 2.66
CA PRO A 921 -20.13 22.87 1.89
C PRO A 921 -21.58 23.08 2.34
N PHE A 922 -22.20 22.07 2.95
CA PHE A 922 -23.60 22.10 3.39
C PHE A 922 -23.75 21.88 4.92
N PRO A 923 -24.76 22.46 5.59
CA PRO A 923 -24.98 22.21 7.02
C PRO A 923 -25.23 20.74 7.35
N ILE A 924 -24.59 20.25 8.40
CA ILE A 924 -24.82 18.91 8.96
C ILE A 924 -26.00 18.95 9.94
N ALA A 925 -26.09 20.03 10.72
CA ALA A 925 -27.18 20.28 11.66
C ALA A 925 -27.56 21.77 11.72
N ASP A 926 -28.65 22.11 12.41
CA ASP A 926 -28.96 23.49 12.83
C ASP A 926 -28.64 23.77 14.31
N GLU A 927 -28.79 25.02 14.72
CA GLU A 927 -28.59 25.50 16.10
C GLU A 927 -29.50 24.80 17.13
N LYS A 928 -30.63 24.21 16.71
CA LYS A 928 -31.46 23.37 17.57
C LYS A 928 -31.06 21.90 17.53
N ASN A 929 -29.87 21.60 16.99
CA ASN A 929 -29.35 20.26 16.81
C ASN A 929 -30.31 19.33 16.02
N GLY A 930 -31.04 19.89 15.05
CA GLY A 930 -31.84 19.14 14.07
C GLY A 930 -30.96 18.60 12.95
N ASP A 931 -31.19 17.35 12.53
CA ASP A 931 -30.48 16.72 11.41
C ASP A 931 -30.82 17.45 10.10
N TYR A 932 -29.81 18.03 9.43
CA TYR A 932 -30.03 18.73 8.16
C TYR A 932 -30.08 17.81 6.95
N GLY A 933 -29.96 16.49 7.16
CA GLY A 933 -30.06 15.47 6.13
C GLY A 933 -28.77 15.26 5.35
N ALA A 934 -27.62 15.66 5.90
CA ALA A 934 -26.31 15.42 5.30
C ALA A 934 -25.66 14.15 5.83
N ARG A 935 -24.96 13.40 4.96
CA ARG A 935 -24.21 12.18 5.28
C ARG A 935 -22.85 12.23 4.59
N PHE A 936 -21.86 11.57 5.19
CA PHE A 936 -20.56 11.33 4.58
C PHE A 936 -20.50 9.88 4.11
N ALA A 937 -20.12 9.66 2.85
CA ALA A 937 -20.01 8.34 2.23
C ALA A 937 -19.16 8.42 0.95
N ASP A 938 -18.40 7.38 0.63
CA ASP A 938 -17.64 7.25 -0.64
C ASP A 938 -18.61 6.91 -1.80
N VAL A 939 -19.47 7.86 -2.19
CA VAL A 939 -20.55 7.62 -3.16
C VAL A 939 -20.05 7.46 -4.60
N ASN A 940 -18.76 7.70 -4.81
CA ASN A 940 -18.12 7.67 -6.12
C ASN A 940 -17.00 6.61 -6.20
N GLY A 941 -16.68 5.90 -5.12
CA GLY A 941 -15.71 4.81 -5.03
C GLY A 941 -14.24 5.22 -5.19
N ASP A 942 -13.79 6.43 -4.83
CA ASP A 942 -12.35 6.78 -4.81
C ASP A 942 -11.63 6.50 -3.49
N GLY A 943 -12.34 6.07 -2.45
CA GLY A 943 -11.79 5.85 -1.12
C GLY A 943 -11.73 7.11 -0.26
N LEU A 944 -12.27 8.24 -0.73
CA LEU A 944 -12.46 9.43 0.08
C LEU A 944 -13.94 9.58 0.44
N PRO A 945 -14.27 10.01 1.66
CA PRO A 945 -15.66 10.28 2.01
C PRO A 945 -16.16 11.55 1.31
N ASP A 946 -17.19 11.40 0.49
CA ASP A 946 -17.95 12.49 -0.11
C ASP A 946 -19.09 12.95 0.82
N MET A 947 -19.71 14.08 0.50
CA MET A 947 -20.85 14.62 1.26
C MET A 947 -22.10 14.64 0.39
N VAL A 948 -23.18 14.02 0.88
CA VAL A 948 -24.49 14.01 0.19
C VAL A 948 -25.58 14.50 1.13
N TRP A 949 -26.56 15.23 0.60
CA TRP A 949 -27.68 15.70 1.42
C TRP A 949 -29.00 15.75 0.67
N ASN A 950 -30.07 15.43 1.39
CA ASN A 950 -31.42 15.66 0.90
C ASN A 950 -32.38 15.89 2.07
N ARG A 951 -33.01 17.06 2.04
CA ARG A 951 -34.12 17.50 2.89
C ARG A 951 -35.18 18.13 1.97
N PRO A 952 -36.48 18.12 2.32
CA PRO A 952 -37.49 18.81 1.53
C PRO A 952 -37.10 20.27 1.30
N GLY A 953 -36.86 20.63 0.03
CA GLY A 953 -36.44 21.97 -0.41
C GLY A 953 -34.94 22.16 -0.61
N ASP A 954 -34.07 21.32 -0.03
CA ASP A 954 -32.61 21.45 -0.06
C ASP A 954 -31.95 20.07 -0.31
N LYS A 955 -31.43 19.84 -1.53
CA LYS A 955 -30.72 18.59 -1.90
C LYS A 955 -29.44 18.91 -2.68
N GLY A 956 -28.47 18.02 -2.63
CA GLY A 956 -27.20 18.18 -3.33
C GLY A 956 -26.18 17.10 -2.98
N GLY A 957 -25.05 17.14 -3.66
CA GLY A 957 -23.88 16.32 -3.39
C GLY A 957 -22.60 17.13 -3.58
N ALA A 958 -21.54 16.74 -2.88
CA ALA A 958 -20.22 17.32 -3.00
C ALA A 958 -19.16 16.23 -2.91
N ILE A 959 -18.30 16.16 -3.92
CA ILE A 959 -17.22 15.19 -4.04
C ILE A 959 -15.96 15.71 -3.36
N ASN A 960 -15.36 14.89 -2.51
CA ASN A 960 -14.07 15.16 -1.91
C ASN A 960 -12.95 14.70 -2.86
N THR A 961 -12.14 15.65 -3.35
CA THR A 961 -11.05 15.34 -4.28
C THR A 961 -9.71 15.06 -3.61
N GLY A 962 -9.65 15.10 -2.27
CA GLY A 962 -8.42 15.08 -1.49
C GLY A 962 -7.69 16.44 -1.46
N CYS A 963 -8.25 17.46 -2.11
CA CYS A 963 -7.73 18.82 -2.11
C CYS A 963 -8.83 19.86 -1.86
N GLU A 964 -10.05 19.59 -2.34
CA GLU A 964 -11.22 20.48 -2.24
C GLU A 964 -12.55 19.72 -2.38
N TRP A 965 -13.63 20.36 -1.94
CA TRP A 965 -15.01 19.93 -2.19
C TRP A 965 -15.49 20.45 -3.55
N LYS A 966 -15.92 19.54 -4.43
CA LYS A 966 -16.56 19.89 -5.71
C LYS A 966 -18.04 19.55 -5.67
N LEU A 967 -18.91 20.55 -5.75
CA LEU A 967 -20.36 20.33 -5.85
C LEU A 967 -20.70 19.49 -7.09
N ASP A 968 -21.48 18.45 -6.89
CA ASP A 968 -22.00 17.58 -7.95
C ASP A 968 -23.38 17.08 -7.56
N ASP A 969 -24.41 17.78 -8.07
CA ASP A 969 -25.80 17.45 -7.81
C ASP A 969 -26.20 16.07 -8.36
N ALA A 970 -25.39 15.44 -9.23
CA ALA A 970 -25.64 14.08 -9.69
C ALA A 970 -25.61 13.05 -8.55
N PHE A 971 -24.91 13.36 -7.46
CA PHE A 971 -24.85 12.53 -6.24
C PHE A 971 -25.86 12.95 -5.18
N SER A 972 -26.80 13.86 -5.51
CA SER A 972 -27.93 14.16 -4.63
C SER A 972 -28.71 12.88 -4.35
N PRO A 973 -28.93 12.52 -3.08
CA PRO A 973 -29.80 11.40 -2.72
C PRO A 973 -31.18 11.63 -3.36
N PRO A 974 -31.84 10.60 -3.92
CA PRO A 974 -33.16 10.77 -4.54
C PRO A 974 -34.26 11.04 -3.52
N TYR A 975 -34.03 10.64 -2.27
CA TYR A 975 -34.99 10.75 -1.18
C TYR A 975 -34.48 11.57 -0.02
N SER A 976 -35.40 12.27 0.63
CA SER A 976 -35.08 13.00 1.85
C SER A 976 -34.59 12.06 2.94
N ILE A 977 -33.40 12.36 3.42
CA ILE A 977 -32.72 11.73 4.55
C ILE A 977 -33.30 12.27 5.85
N ALA A 978 -33.63 13.56 5.88
CA ALA A 978 -34.28 14.21 7.02
C ALA A 978 -35.55 14.98 6.60
N SER A 979 -36.51 15.10 7.51
CA SER A 979 -37.71 15.91 7.31
C SER A 979 -37.41 17.42 7.39
N SER A 980 -38.36 18.25 6.95
CA SER A 980 -38.28 19.71 7.10
C SER A 980 -38.22 20.19 8.56
N LYS A 981 -38.45 19.32 9.55
CA LYS A 981 -38.31 19.60 10.98
C LYS A 981 -37.06 18.95 11.60
N GLY A 982 -36.12 18.44 10.79
CA GLY A 982 -34.86 17.88 11.27
C GLY A 982 -34.95 16.48 11.89
N LYS A 983 -36.01 15.73 11.58
CA LYS A 983 -36.15 14.30 11.96
C LYS A 983 -35.52 13.39 10.90
N ASP A 984 -34.66 12.45 11.31
CA ASP A 984 -34.14 11.36 10.45
C ASP A 984 -35.31 10.52 9.89
N LEU A 985 -35.29 10.25 8.59
CA LEU A 985 -36.30 9.48 7.85
C LEU A 985 -35.86 8.05 7.54
N GLY A 986 -34.84 7.54 8.23
CA GLY A 986 -34.40 6.16 8.18
C GLY A 986 -33.63 5.78 6.92
N ALA A 987 -32.92 6.73 6.32
CA ALA A 987 -32.00 6.46 5.21
C ALA A 987 -30.64 5.99 5.75
N ARG A 988 -30.09 4.93 5.16
CA ARG A 988 -28.76 4.39 5.48
C ARG A 988 -27.93 4.28 4.20
N PHE A 989 -26.62 4.47 4.34
CA PHE A 989 -25.65 4.44 3.24
C PHE A 989 -24.66 3.32 3.54
N VAL A 990 -24.74 2.21 2.80
CA VAL A 990 -23.95 0.99 3.04
C VAL A 990 -23.70 0.31 1.70
N ASP A 991 -22.59 -0.41 1.54
CA ASP A 991 -22.41 -1.32 0.41
C ASP A 991 -23.26 -2.59 0.66
N LEU A 992 -24.35 -2.76 -0.10
CA LEU A 992 -25.26 -3.89 0.06
C LEU A 992 -24.84 -5.10 -0.77
N ASP A 993 -24.32 -4.91 -1.97
CA ASP A 993 -24.03 -6.03 -2.87
C ASP A 993 -22.56 -6.44 -2.89
N GLY A 994 -21.72 -5.78 -2.10
CA GLY A 994 -20.31 -6.07 -1.92
C GLY A 994 -19.45 -5.61 -3.09
N ASP A 995 -19.96 -4.70 -3.93
CA ASP A 995 -19.26 -4.22 -5.12
C ASP A 995 -18.26 -3.08 -4.83
N GLY A 996 -18.19 -2.64 -3.57
CA GLY A 996 -17.34 -1.56 -3.08
C GLY A 996 -17.92 -0.16 -3.31
N ALA A 997 -19.12 -0.04 -3.87
CA ALA A 997 -19.86 1.21 -3.98
C ALA A 997 -20.87 1.35 -2.84
N VAL A 998 -21.20 2.59 -2.48
CA VAL A 998 -22.18 2.86 -1.44
C VAL A 998 -23.59 2.85 -2.01
N ASP A 999 -24.46 1.98 -1.48
CA ASP A 999 -25.89 1.98 -1.73
C ASP A 999 -26.66 2.81 -0.71
N MET A 1000 -27.84 3.29 -1.12
CA MET A 1000 -28.78 3.97 -0.23
C MET A 1000 -30.00 3.08 0.05
N ILE A 1001 -30.21 2.74 1.32
CA ILE A 1001 -31.38 1.97 1.77
C ILE A 1001 -32.37 2.91 2.44
N ARG A 1002 -33.65 2.77 2.10
CA ARG A 1002 -34.75 3.43 2.81
C ARG A 1002 -35.98 2.54 2.89
N SER A 1003 -36.59 2.46 4.07
CA SER A 1003 -37.88 1.80 4.26
C SER A 1003 -38.80 2.60 5.20
N LEU A 1004 -40.03 2.85 4.74
CA LEU A 1004 -41.03 3.66 5.44
C LEU A 1004 -42.35 2.89 5.66
N GLU A 1005 -42.93 3.02 6.85
CA GLU A 1005 -44.32 2.64 7.12
C GLU A 1005 -45.25 3.84 6.84
N GLN A 1006 -46.02 3.82 5.74
CA GLN A 1006 -47.00 4.86 5.43
C GLN A 1006 -48.35 4.63 6.14
N LYS A 1007 -48.99 5.71 6.61
CA LYS A 1007 -50.40 5.72 7.03
C LYS A 1007 -51.32 5.51 5.81
N ASN A 1008 -51.62 4.26 5.42
CA ASN A 1008 -52.81 4.00 4.61
C ASN A 1008 -53.76 3.02 5.30
N LYS A 1009 -54.95 3.54 5.60
CA LYS A 1009 -56.13 2.76 5.99
C LYS A 1009 -56.50 1.89 4.77
N SER A 1010 -56.68 0.59 5.01
CA SER A 1010 -57.12 -0.46 4.10
C SER A 1010 -56.03 -1.20 3.30
N LYS A 1011 -55.89 -2.49 3.69
CA LYS A 1011 -55.30 -3.65 2.99
C LYS A 1011 -53.77 -3.73 2.79
N LYS A 1012 -53.24 -4.79 3.43
CA LYS A 1012 -51.89 -5.41 3.40
C LYS A 1012 -50.75 -4.65 4.11
N LYS A 1013 -50.37 -5.19 5.29
CA LYS A 1013 -49.13 -4.92 6.01
C LYS A 1013 -47.94 -5.44 5.19
N GLY A 1014 -47.15 -4.54 4.62
CA GLY A 1014 -45.85 -4.85 4.04
C GLY A 1014 -45.04 -3.57 3.99
N ALA A 1015 -43.82 -3.60 4.53
CA ALA A 1015 -42.89 -2.50 4.39
C ALA A 1015 -42.51 -2.38 2.91
N LYS A 1016 -42.55 -1.16 2.36
CA LYS A 1016 -42.01 -0.89 1.03
C LYS A 1016 -40.56 -0.47 1.20
N LEU A 1017 -39.65 -1.22 0.59
CA LEU A 1017 -38.31 -0.72 0.28
C LEU A 1017 -38.46 0.19 -0.93
N ALA A 1018 -37.95 1.39 -0.82
CA ALA A 1018 -37.86 2.30 -1.95
C ALA A 1018 -36.38 2.44 -2.31
N CYS A 1019 -35.84 1.45 -3.04
CA CYS A 1019 -34.81 1.75 -4.03
C CYS A 1019 -35.58 2.30 -5.22
N VAL A 1020 -35.42 3.58 -5.56
CA VAL A 1020 -36.23 4.15 -6.67
C VAL A 1020 -35.37 4.97 -7.60
N SER A 1021 -35.28 4.40 -8.79
CA SER A 1021 -35.27 5.04 -10.09
C SER A 1021 -36.40 6.07 -10.24
N ALA A 1022 -36.12 7.26 -10.76
CA ALA A 1022 -37.16 8.09 -11.39
C ALA A 1022 -36.96 8.09 -12.91
N GLY A 1023 -37.81 7.33 -13.61
CA GLY A 1023 -38.27 7.64 -14.96
C GLY A 1023 -39.66 8.29 -14.86
N ASN A 1024 -39.89 9.33 -15.66
CA ASN A 1024 -41.02 10.26 -15.62
C ASN A 1024 -42.42 9.67 -15.35
N GLY A 1025 -43.20 10.42 -14.56
CA GLY A 1025 -44.64 10.60 -14.77
C GLY A 1025 -45.59 9.65 -14.02
N ASN A 1026 -46.39 10.26 -13.14
CA ASN A 1026 -47.65 9.78 -12.54
C ASN A 1026 -47.62 8.73 -11.40
N VAL A 1027 -48.00 9.25 -10.21
CA VAL A 1027 -48.99 8.72 -9.24
C VAL A 1027 -49.06 7.20 -8.95
N GLY A 1028 -48.90 6.86 -7.66
CA GLY A 1028 -49.36 5.62 -7.01
C GLY A 1028 -48.34 4.48 -7.09
N VAL A 1029 -47.96 3.76 -6.03
CA VAL A 1029 -48.59 3.43 -4.74
C VAL A 1029 -47.46 3.21 -3.73
#